data_AF-A0A6B2RRT4-F1
#
_entry.id   AF-A0A6B2RRT4-F1
#
_cell.length_a   1.000
_cell.length_b   1.000
_cell.length_c   1.000
_cell.angle_alpha   90.00
_cell.angle_beta   90.00
_cell.angle_gamma   90.00
#
_symmetry.space_group_name_H-M   'P 1'
#
loop_
_entity.id
_entity.type
_entity.pdbx_description
1 polymer ?
#
loop_
_entity_poly.entity_id
_entity_poly.type
_entity_poly.pdbx_seq_one_letter_code
_entity_poly.pdbx_strand_id
1 'polypeptide(L)'
;MRVLRRTAVGVAALLFLGSGVATATAADGSGGGGFVRNPNPNAAPSARPAAGPAMKPMTAAASRPVSGKNPSAGPGTKDTSGAWQVSTPKVKLSNTVTNSDGSTADLTFEVWTADSAGKAKTQVAISDDQYGVLVSGFVKSGSTASVTVGAGYLKPNVDYVFHTSAYAKDSGLYETSWSPWARFRVTMPVDLTLPNPNASAANPDQTAQPYTDTPAPPSPWQTAAGPSGDRSVAPGAFGTHCTTSSDGVKVCGTAEPYDGHNFTLHRGAGPQAKAAAPSSLVSGCDPANPRAGLWTTRFEECSSFTMEWEATLNDAPVGTVKALVVNERQLDPKSGNITERINVTDVDVPATIPAFTLDPPKIDCEPSGNCGVQDVSGWTGAAAWVPGDHHSVSADASYIWGPDLTGPNSTKPQVMKLGVAVALQGNPKIPGQTVQTTPAYFMDVAGGDLENGGAPDQIRCDNTKIISKVPTTGCVFHNYVPTYTFNAAKYPQASSHAWLIQHKLANHPGSKADSKPLYFLPDGDISGNRTVICPTGWAAANGDTSALNGATDKELNCDEFAFNATYNSGGMPSLAGGLNPVSSGDACVQTLASKQGTTVHLFNIDGSTPTWKEVCGRSAISGNDNSGSMAGFGAFNANQRLLDRDPYWLDTNMSAACSADSATVKCTMTANNQ
;
A
#
# COMPACT_ATOMS: atom_id res chain seq x y z
N MET A 1 28.52 -47.03 5.81
CA MET A 1 28.03 -48.21 5.05
C MET A 1 27.18 -47.73 3.90
N ARG A 2 27.57 -48.10 2.67
CA ARG A 2 26.87 -47.80 1.41
C ARG A 2 25.67 -48.74 1.26
N VAL A 3 24.52 -48.21 0.82
CA VAL A 3 23.66 -48.92 -0.15
C VAL A 3 23.09 -47.88 -1.13
N LEU A 4 23.51 -48.01 -2.39
CA LEU A 4 22.95 -47.36 -3.57
C LEU A 4 21.58 -47.97 -3.91
N ARG A 5 20.65 -47.15 -4.41
CA ARG A 5 19.75 -47.53 -5.51
C ARG A 5 19.61 -46.40 -6.53
N ARG A 6 20.16 -46.64 -7.73
CA ARG A 6 19.70 -46.09 -9.03
C ARG A 6 18.33 -46.73 -9.32
N THR A 7 17.35 -46.17 -10.03
CA THR A 7 17.25 -45.65 -11.41
C THR A 7 15.77 -45.19 -11.54
N ALA A 8 15.37 -44.13 -12.24
CA ALA A 8 15.17 -44.15 -13.69
C ALA A 8 14.89 -42.72 -14.21
N VAL A 9 15.54 -42.39 -15.32
CA VAL A 9 15.31 -41.22 -16.16
C VAL A 9 14.09 -41.50 -17.02
N GLY A 10 13.01 -40.75 -16.82
CA GLY A 10 11.83 -40.74 -17.67
C GLY A 10 11.86 -39.52 -18.58
N VAL A 11 12.18 -39.74 -19.85
CA VAL A 11 12.05 -38.77 -20.94
C VAL A 11 10.56 -38.49 -21.14
N ALA A 12 10.08 -37.32 -20.71
CA ALA A 12 8.75 -36.85 -21.09
C ALA A 12 8.85 -36.16 -22.46
N ALA A 13 8.25 -36.81 -23.46
CA ALA A 13 8.13 -36.30 -24.80
C ALA A 13 7.41 -34.93 -24.80
N LEU A 14 8.04 -33.95 -25.46
CA LEU A 14 7.40 -32.73 -25.91
C LEU A 14 6.19 -33.09 -26.79
N LEU A 15 4.98 -32.99 -26.23
CA LEU A 15 3.79 -32.77 -27.05
C LEU A 15 3.75 -31.29 -27.43
N PHE A 16 4.13 -31.00 -28.67
CA PHE A 16 3.72 -29.78 -29.37
C PHE A 16 2.20 -29.82 -29.56
N LEU A 17 1.45 -29.36 -28.56
CA LEU A 17 0.06 -28.96 -28.76
C LEU A 17 0.10 -27.57 -29.41
N GLY A 18 -0.27 -27.55 -30.69
CA GLY A 18 -0.33 -26.36 -31.51
C GLY A 18 -1.07 -25.24 -30.79
N SER A 19 -0.44 -24.08 -30.77
CA SER A 19 -1.03 -22.78 -30.47
C SER A 19 -2.23 -22.55 -31.40
N GLY A 20 -3.40 -22.98 -30.95
CA GLY A 20 -4.67 -22.58 -31.53
C GLY A 20 -4.80 -21.08 -31.36
N VAL A 21 -4.70 -20.35 -32.47
CA VAL A 21 -5.11 -18.96 -32.57
C VAL A 21 -6.58 -18.93 -32.18
N ALA A 22 -6.88 -18.53 -30.95
CA ALA A 22 -8.24 -18.28 -30.52
C ALA A 22 -8.82 -17.18 -31.41
N THR A 23 -9.67 -17.57 -32.36
CA THR A 23 -10.47 -16.63 -33.12
C THR A 23 -11.39 -15.94 -32.14
N ALA A 24 -11.06 -14.71 -31.77
CA ALA A 24 -11.87 -13.86 -30.93
C ALA A 24 -13.24 -13.65 -31.59
N THR A 25 -14.26 -14.32 -31.08
CA THR A 25 -15.65 -13.96 -31.32
C THR A 25 -15.94 -12.69 -30.51
N ALA A 26 -16.42 -11.65 -31.21
CA ALA A 26 -16.93 -10.43 -30.56
C ALA A 26 -18.07 -10.82 -29.61
N ALA A 27 -18.19 -10.10 -28.49
CA ALA A 27 -19.30 -10.31 -27.56
C ALA A 27 -20.59 -9.94 -28.28
N ASP A 28 -21.53 -10.88 -28.37
CA ASP A 28 -22.92 -10.54 -28.65
C ASP A 28 -23.45 -9.81 -27.42
N GLY A 29 -23.81 -8.53 -27.57
CA GLY A 29 -24.61 -7.82 -26.58
C GLY A 29 -25.97 -8.50 -26.51
N SER A 30 -26.09 -9.55 -25.69
CA SER A 30 -27.35 -10.26 -25.50
C SER A 30 -28.20 -9.47 -24.50
N GLY A 31 -29.02 -8.55 -25.03
CA GLY A 31 -29.98 -7.77 -24.26
C GLY A 31 -31.09 -7.16 -25.13
N GLY A 32 -32.08 -7.96 -25.53
CA GLY A 32 -33.46 -7.49 -25.72
C GLY A 32 -33.90 -6.85 -27.05
N GLY A 33 -33.02 -6.53 -27.99
CA GLY A 33 -33.40 -6.06 -29.33
C GLY A 33 -33.01 -7.09 -30.40
N GLY A 34 -33.89 -7.41 -31.35
CA GLY A 34 -33.62 -8.32 -32.48
C GLY A 34 -32.59 -7.79 -33.47
N PHE A 35 -31.37 -7.49 -33.01
CA PHE A 35 -30.25 -7.07 -33.86
C PHE A 35 -29.93 -8.15 -34.88
N VAL A 36 -30.06 -7.80 -36.16
CA VAL A 36 -29.69 -8.67 -37.27
C VAL A 36 -28.41 -8.13 -37.86
N ARG A 37 -27.30 -8.86 -37.76
CA ARG A 37 -26.04 -8.43 -38.37
C ARG A 37 -26.19 -8.22 -39.87
N ASN A 38 -25.49 -7.22 -40.39
CA ASN A 38 -25.28 -7.05 -41.82
C ASN A 38 -24.28 -8.13 -42.28
N PRO A 39 -24.67 -9.05 -43.19
CA PRO A 39 -23.76 -10.08 -43.69
C PRO A 39 -22.82 -9.54 -44.78
N ASN A 40 -23.11 -8.36 -45.36
CA ASN A 40 -22.34 -7.79 -46.45
C ASN A 40 -21.91 -6.35 -46.10
N PRO A 41 -20.64 -6.12 -45.73
CA PRO A 41 -20.13 -4.79 -45.39
C PRO A 41 -20.19 -3.79 -46.55
N ASN A 42 -20.37 -4.26 -47.80
CA ASN A 42 -20.44 -3.42 -49.00
C ASN A 42 -21.87 -3.25 -49.53
N ALA A 43 -22.89 -3.76 -48.84
CA ALA A 43 -24.28 -3.56 -49.26
C ALA A 43 -24.61 -2.06 -49.20
N ALA A 44 -25.09 -1.49 -50.31
CA ALA A 44 -25.38 -0.05 -50.39
C ALA A 44 -26.44 0.36 -49.33
N PRO A 45 -26.35 1.57 -48.76
CA PRO A 45 -27.34 2.07 -47.79
C PRO A 45 -28.77 2.07 -48.35
N SER A 46 -28.93 2.18 -49.67
CA SER A 46 -30.22 2.11 -50.35
C SER A 46 -30.83 0.70 -50.41
N ALA A 47 -30.02 -0.36 -50.29
CA ALA A 47 -30.47 -1.75 -50.34
C ALA A 47 -30.83 -2.30 -48.95
N ARG A 48 -30.21 -1.73 -47.91
CA ARG A 48 -30.54 -1.97 -46.51
C ARG A 48 -30.35 -0.64 -45.77
N PRO A 49 -31.42 0.07 -45.42
CA PRO A 49 -31.32 1.39 -44.82
C PRO A 49 -30.41 1.36 -43.59
N ALA A 50 -29.48 2.31 -43.53
CA ALA A 50 -28.45 2.36 -42.51
C ALA A 50 -29.05 2.48 -41.10
N ALA A 51 -30.14 3.25 -40.93
CA ALA A 51 -30.86 3.41 -39.68
C ALA A 51 -32.37 3.66 -39.88
N GLY A 52 -33.10 2.67 -40.43
CA GLY A 52 -34.55 2.79 -40.68
C GLY A 52 -34.90 3.26 -42.09
N PRO A 53 -36.15 3.04 -42.54
CA PRO A 53 -36.53 3.19 -43.95
C PRO A 53 -36.38 4.63 -44.47
N ALA A 54 -35.95 4.77 -45.73
CA ALA A 54 -36.00 6.05 -46.43
C ALA A 54 -37.46 6.49 -46.62
N MET A 55 -37.73 7.80 -46.55
CA MET A 55 -39.04 8.32 -46.90
C MET A 55 -39.21 8.34 -48.43
N LYS A 56 -40.46 8.26 -48.91
CA LYS A 56 -40.74 8.54 -50.32
C LYS A 56 -40.29 9.98 -50.61
N PRO A 57 -39.47 10.22 -51.65
CA PRO A 57 -39.00 11.56 -51.96
C PRO A 57 -40.18 12.49 -52.18
N MET A 58 -40.19 13.63 -51.47
CA MET A 58 -41.25 14.64 -51.62
C MET A 58 -41.22 15.31 -53.01
N THR A 59 -40.09 15.25 -53.72
CA THR A 59 -39.94 15.74 -55.10
C THR A 59 -38.98 14.84 -55.91
N ALA A 60 -39.21 14.71 -57.22
CA ALA A 60 -38.41 13.86 -58.12
C ALA A 60 -36.95 14.33 -58.33
N ALA A 61 -36.59 15.54 -57.86
CA ALA A 61 -35.28 16.17 -58.01
C ALA A 61 -34.60 16.49 -56.66
N ALA A 62 -35.04 15.86 -55.56
CA ALA A 62 -34.47 16.14 -54.25
C ALA A 62 -32.97 15.78 -54.18
N SER A 63 -32.15 16.72 -53.71
CA SER A 63 -30.72 16.51 -53.50
C SER A 63 -30.49 15.45 -52.43
N ARG A 64 -29.52 14.56 -52.67
CA ARG A 64 -29.08 13.58 -51.67
C ARG A 64 -27.92 14.18 -50.88
N PRO A 65 -27.90 13.98 -49.55
CA PRO A 65 -26.73 14.32 -48.77
C PRO A 65 -25.57 13.39 -49.15
N VAL A 66 -24.35 13.77 -48.79
CA VAL A 66 -23.13 13.01 -49.06
C VAL A 66 -22.25 13.05 -47.81
N SER A 67 -21.79 11.87 -47.37
CA SER A 67 -20.76 11.78 -46.33
C SER A 67 -19.41 12.30 -46.83
N GLY A 68 -18.66 12.89 -45.91
CA GLY A 68 -17.28 13.29 -46.10
C GLY A 68 -16.36 12.12 -46.44
N LYS A 69 -15.20 12.45 -47.02
CA LYS A 69 -14.20 11.45 -47.46
C LYS A 69 -13.17 11.08 -46.40
N ASN A 70 -13.17 11.76 -45.25
CA ASN A 70 -12.16 11.62 -44.22
C ASN A 70 -12.79 11.34 -42.84
N PRO A 71 -13.44 10.17 -42.66
CA PRO A 71 -13.92 9.78 -41.35
C PRO A 71 -12.76 9.67 -40.34
N SER A 72 -13.06 10.04 -39.09
CA SER A 72 -12.09 10.09 -37.99
C SER A 72 -12.61 9.40 -36.74
N ALA A 73 -11.74 8.67 -36.05
CA ALA A 73 -11.99 8.14 -34.71
C ALA A 73 -11.08 8.84 -33.71
N GLY A 74 -11.60 9.26 -32.56
CA GLY A 74 -10.80 9.92 -31.53
C GLY A 74 -11.41 9.92 -30.13
N PRO A 75 -10.77 10.58 -29.17
CA PRO A 75 -9.45 11.24 -29.28
C PRO A 75 -8.34 10.24 -29.64
N GLY A 76 -7.47 10.62 -30.59
CA GLY A 76 -6.43 9.73 -31.12
C GLY A 76 -5.59 10.35 -32.23
N THR A 77 -4.50 9.69 -32.60
CA THR A 77 -3.63 10.08 -33.73
C THR A 77 -3.52 8.94 -34.72
N LYS A 78 -3.25 9.24 -35.99
CA LYS A 78 -3.01 8.19 -36.99
C LYS A 78 -1.58 7.64 -36.84
N ASP A 79 -1.46 6.32 -36.88
CA ASP A 79 -0.18 5.66 -37.06
C ASP A 79 0.34 5.80 -38.51
N THR A 80 1.53 5.23 -38.77
CA THR A 80 2.16 5.24 -40.10
C THR A 80 1.35 4.50 -41.17
N SER A 81 0.41 3.62 -40.77
CA SER A 81 -0.52 2.94 -41.68
C SER A 81 -1.80 3.74 -41.95
N GLY A 82 -1.96 4.89 -41.30
CA GLY A 82 -3.14 5.75 -41.40
C GLY A 82 -4.31 5.31 -40.52
N ALA A 83 -4.13 4.31 -39.65
CA ALA A 83 -5.13 3.86 -38.70
C ALA A 83 -5.10 4.74 -37.44
N TRP A 84 -6.28 5.16 -36.97
CA TRP A 84 -6.41 5.94 -35.74
C TRP A 84 -6.09 5.08 -34.52
N GLN A 85 -5.16 5.52 -33.68
CA GLN A 85 -4.85 4.92 -32.38
C GLN A 85 -5.64 5.69 -31.31
N VAL A 86 -6.65 5.03 -30.75
CA VAL A 86 -7.62 5.62 -29.82
C VAL A 86 -7.41 5.00 -28.43
N SER A 87 -7.13 5.83 -27.44
CA SER A 87 -6.80 5.38 -26.08
C SER A 87 -7.91 5.64 -25.06
N THR A 88 -9.14 5.36 -25.46
CA THR A 88 -10.33 5.58 -24.64
C THR A 88 -11.31 4.41 -24.77
N PRO A 89 -12.05 4.08 -23.68
CA PRO A 89 -13.19 3.18 -23.76
C PRO A 89 -14.42 3.79 -24.47
N LYS A 90 -14.47 5.12 -24.68
CA LYS A 90 -15.58 5.88 -25.30
C LYS A 90 -15.15 6.53 -26.61
N VAL A 91 -15.04 5.73 -27.66
CA VAL A 91 -14.56 6.21 -28.97
C VAL A 91 -15.55 7.19 -29.61
N LYS A 92 -15.09 8.40 -29.92
CA LYS A 92 -15.83 9.37 -30.74
C LYS A 92 -15.56 9.11 -32.22
N LEU A 93 -16.63 8.83 -32.97
CA LEU A 93 -16.58 8.69 -34.42
C LEU A 93 -17.13 9.98 -35.05
N SER A 94 -16.49 10.46 -36.11
CA SER A 94 -16.89 11.71 -36.76
C SER A 94 -16.62 11.68 -38.26
N ASN A 95 -17.43 12.41 -39.02
CA ASN A 95 -17.20 12.70 -40.43
C ASN A 95 -17.94 14.00 -40.80
N THR A 96 -17.58 14.61 -41.93
CA THR A 96 -18.34 15.75 -42.45
C THR A 96 -19.56 15.27 -43.22
N VAL A 97 -20.56 16.14 -43.38
CA VAL A 97 -21.73 15.88 -44.23
C VAL A 97 -22.03 17.10 -45.08
N THR A 98 -22.29 16.90 -46.37
CA THR A 98 -22.70 17.96 -47.29
C THR A 98 -24.04 17.62 -47.91
N ASN A 99 -24.95 18.59 -47.92
CA ASN A 99 -26.18 18.54 -48.71
C ASN A 99 -26.25 19.77 -49.63
N SER A 100 -26.43 19.54 -50.93
CA SER A 100 -26.38 20.59 -51.96
C SER A 100 -27.56 21.56 -51.92
N ASP A 101 -28.68 21.16 -51.32
CA ASP A 101 -29.83 22.05 -51.10
C ASP A 101 -29.69 22.93 -49.84
N GLY A 102 -28.59 22.77 -49.08
CA GLY A 102 -28.30 23.53 -47.86
C GLY A 102 -29.08 23.08 -46.62
N SER A 103 -29.97 22.08 -46.73
CA SER A 103 -30.70 21.53 -45.59
C SER A 103 -29.79 20.77 -44.62
N THR A 104 -30.30 20.51 -43.43
CA THR A 104 -29.56 19.74 -42.41
C THR A 104 -29.58 18.24 -42.69
N ALA A 105 -28.48 17.57 -42.39
CA ALA A 105 -28.34 16.12 -42.52
C ALA A 105 -27.71 15.52 -41.26
N ASP A 106 -28.00 14.26 -40.97
CA ASP A 106 -27.30 13.46 -39.97
C ASP A 106 -26.37 12.43 -40.65
N LEU A 107 -25.58 11.73 -39.84
CA LEU A 107 -24.78 10.58 -40.26
C LEU A 107 -25.11 9.36 -39.41
N THR A 108 -25.34 8.24 -40.08
CA THR A 108 -25.29 6.90 -39.48
C THR A 108 -23.86 6.40 -39.46
N PHE A 109 -23.42 5.83 -38.35
CA PHE A 109 -22.10 5.23 -38.13
C PHE A 109 -22.23 3.72 -37.95
N GLU A 110 -21.56 2.94 -38.80
CA GLU A 110 -21.55 1.48 -38.72
C GLU A 110 -20.11 0.99 -38.50
N VAL A 111 -19.90 0.12 -37.51
CA VAL A 111 -18.58 -0.36 -37.08
C VAL A 111 -18.44 -1.86 -37.32
N TRP A 112 -17.24 -2.27 -37.74
CA TRP A 112 -16.87 -3.65 -37.99
C TRP A 112 -15.52 -3.96 -37.36
N THR A 113 -15.32 -5.20 -36.93
CA THR A 113 -13.96 -5.70 -36.68
C THR A 113 -13.19 -5.78 -37.99
N ALA A 114 -11.88 -5.56 -37.92
CA ALA A 114 -10.99 -5.70 -39.05
C ALA A 114 -10.32 -7.09 -39.07
N ASP A 115 -10.06 -7.63 -40.26
CA ASP A 115 -9.12 -8.73 -40.45
C ASP A 115 -7.66 -8.24 -40.45
N SER A 116 -6.71 -9.16 -40.59
CA SER A 116 -5.27 -8.83 -40.62
C SER A 116 -4.87 -7.95 -41.81
N ALA A 117 -5.70 -7.87 -42.86
CA ALA A 117 -5.51 -6.98 -44.00
C ALA A 117 -6.19 -5.61 -43.80
N GLY A 118 -6.84 -5.38 -42.66
CA GLY A 118 -7.56 -4.15 -42.37
C GLY A 118 -8.93 -4.05 -43.04
N LYS A 119 -9.52 -5.16 -43.50
CA LYS A 119 -10.84 -5.20 -44.14
C LYS A 119 -11.94 -5.54 -43.15
N ALA A 120 -13.15 -5.04 -43.38
CA ALA A 120 -14.33 -5.32 -42.57
C ALA A 120 -14.63 -6.83 -42.52
N LYS A 121 -14.77 -7.38 -41.31
CA LYS A 121 -14.98 -8.82 -41.07
C LYS A 121 -16.33 -9.10 -40.42
N THR A 122 -16.62 -8.51 -39.26
CA THR A 122 -17.87 -8.73 -38.54
C THR A 122 -18.45 -7.43 -38.01
N GLN A 123 -19.72 -7.14 -38.33
CA GLN A 123 -20.40 -5.97 -37.81
C GLN A 123 -20.48 -6.05 -36.28
N VAL A 124 -20.18 -4.93 -35.64
CA VAL A 124 -20.26 -4.74 -34.20
C VAL A 124 -21.53 -3.95 -33.92
N ALA A 125 -22.40 -4.48 -33.06
CA ALA A 125 -23.51 -3.70 -32.53
C ALA A 125 -22.93 -2.64 -31.59
N ILE A 126 -23.03 -1.37 -31.96
CA ILE A 126 -22.59 -0.22 -31.15
C ILE A 126 -23.76 0.55 -30.52
N SER A 127 -24.95 -0.05 -30.57
CA SER A 127 -26.19 0.39 -29.97
C SER A 127 -27.07 -0.84 -29.73
N ASP A 128 -28.11 -0.69 -28.91
CA ASP A 128 -29.08 -1.76 -28.61
C ASP A 128 -30.26 -1.79 -29.61
N ASP A 129 -30.18 -1.02 -30.71
CA ASP A 129 -31.21 -1.02 -31.73
C ASP A 129 -31.09 -2.20 -32.72
N GLN A 130 -32.12 -2.39 -33.55
CA GLN A 130 -32.16 -3.51 -34.51
C GLN A 130 -31.10 -3.45 -35.62
N TYR A 131 -30.44 -2.31 -35.81
CA TYR A 131 -29.42 -2.06 -36.82
C TYR A 131 -28.00 -2.09 -36.25
N GLY A 132 -27.85 -1.92 -34.92
CA GLY A 132 -26.57 -1.92 -34.21
C GLY A 132 -25.67 -0.75 -34.57
N VAL A 133 -26.25 0.40 -34.93
CA VAL A 133 -25.55 1.61 -35.40
C VAL A 133 -25.83 2.81 -34.50
N LEU A 134 -25.01 3.86 -34.59
CA LEU A 134 -25.31 5.14 -33.96
C LEU A 134 -25.61 6.20 -35.03
N VAL A 135 -26.61 7.04 -34.78
CA VAL A 135 -26.98 8.16 -35.65
C VAL A 135 -26.69 9.47 -34.94
N SER A 136 -26.03 10.41 -35.62
CA SER A 136 -25.77 11.74 -35.04
C SER A 136 -27.04 12.60 -34.96
N GLY A 137 -26.97 13.71 -34.25
CA GLY A 137 -27.93 14.80 -34.48
C GLY A 137 -27.79 15.39 -35.89
N PHE A 138 -28.85 16.06 -36.36
CA PHE A 138 -28.82 16.82 -37.62
C PHE A 138 -27.88 18.02 -37.52
N VAL A 139 -27.00 18.17 -38.50
CA VAL A 139 -26.06 19.29 -38.62
C VAL A 139 -26.21 20.01 -39.97
N LYS A 140 -25.72 21.25 -40.05
CA LYS A 140 -25.73 22.02 -41.30
C LYS A 140 -24.80 21.39 -42.34
N SER A 141 -25.11 21.58 -43.62
CA SER A 141 -24.22 21.21 -44.72
C SER A 141 -22.82 21.81 -44.54
N GLY A 142 -21.78 20.99 -44.70
CA GLY A 142 -20.38 21.33 -44.47
C GLY A 142 -19.89 21.13 -43.03
N SER A 143 -20.78 20.90 -42.06
CA SER A 143 -20.42 20.66 -40.67
C SER A 143 -19.95 19.22 -40.41
N THR A 144 -19.29 19.02 -39.26
CA THR A 144 -18.95 17.69 -38.74
C THR A 144 -20.12 17.15 -37.93
N ALA A 145 -20.54 15.93 -38.27
CA ALA A 145 -21.43 15.11 -37.45
C ALA A 145 -20.61 14.09 -36.67
N SER A 146 -21.01 13.78 -35.44
CA SER A 146 -20.27 12.87 -34.57
C SER A 146 -21.18 12.09 -33.63
N VAL A 147 -20.73 10.91 -33.24
CA VAL A 147 -21.33 10.06 -32.21
C VAL A 147 -20.24 9.60 -31.24
N THR A 148 -20.60 9.33 -29.99
CA THR A 148 -19.72 8.68 -29.01
C THR A 148 -20.21 7.26 -28.80
N VAL A 149 -19.36 6.29 -29.11
CA VAL A 149 -19.64 4.88 -28.83
C VAL A 149 -19.53 4.66 -27.32
N GLY A 150 -20.57 4.08 -26.73
CA GLY A 150 -20.58 3.76 -25.30
C GLY A 150 -19.46 2.79 -24.93
N ALA A 151 -19.02 2.85 -23.68
CA ALA A 151 -18.07 1.86 -23.17
C ALA A 151 -18.68 0.46 -23.21
N GLY A 152 -17.85 -0.56 -23.47
CA GLY A 152 -18.26 -1.97 -23.53
C GLY A 152 -18.65 -2.48 -24.92
N TYR A 153 -18.98 -1.61 -25.88
CA TYR A 153 -19.26 -2.02 -27.26
C TYR A 153 -17.98 -2.35 -28.06
N LEU A 154 -16.89 -1.66 -27.75
CA LEU A 154 -15.59 -1.84 -28.41
C LEU A 154 -14.60 -2.44 -27.41
N LYS A 155 -13.97 -3.55 -27.80
CA LYS A 155 -12.99 -4.27 -26.99
C LYS A 155 -11.62 -3.59 -27.11
N PRO A 156 -10.88 -3.47 -26.00
CA PRO A 156 -9.48 -3.06 -26.04
C PRO A 156 -8.63 -3.97 -26.94
N ASN A 157 -7.64 -3.36 -27.59
CA ASN A 157 -6.63 -3.97 -28.45
C ASN A 157 -7.18 -4.71 -29.68
N VAL A 158 -8.36 -4.30 -30.15
CA VAL A 158 -8.97 -4.82 -31.38
C VAL A 158 -8.90 -3.76 -32.48
N ASP A 159 -8.59 -4.21 -33.70
CA ASP A 159 -8.63 -3.38 -34.89
C ASP A 159 -10.06 -3.34 -35.45
N TYR A 160 -10.51 -2.13 -35.75
CA TYR A 160 -11.84 -1.84 -36.26
C TYR A 160 -11.76 -1.03 -37.55
N VAL A 161 -12.84 -1.12 -38.32
CA VAL A 161 -13.14 -0.21 -39.42
C VAL A 161 -14.55 0.33 -39.28
N PHE A 162 -14.74 1.58 -39.67
CA PHE A 162 -16.07 2.18 -39.72
C PHE A 162 -16.24 3.04 -40.97
N HIS A 163 -17.49 3.26 -41.30
CA HIS A 163 -17.94 4.07 -42.41
C HIS A 163 -19.26 4.73 -42.05
N THR A 164 -19.70 5.68 -42.88
CA THR A 164 -20.86 6.54 -42.60
C THR A 164 -21.81 6.61 -43.78
N SER A 165 -23.10 6.76 -43.47
CA SER A 165 -24.17 7.03 -44.44
C SER A 165 -24.95 8.27 -44.03
N ALA A 166 -25.05 9.26 -44.90
CA ALA A 166 -25.76 10.51 -44.66
C ALA A 166 -27.26 10.40 -44.93
N TYR A 167 -28.06 11.09 -44.13
CA TYR A 167 -29.51 11.21 -44.32
C TYR A 167 -29.97 12.66 -44.18
N ALA A 168 -30.77 13.13 -45.15
CA ALA A 168 -31.21 14.51 -45.21
C ALA A 168 -32.62 14.63 -44.63
N LYS A 169 -32.78 15.58 -43.70
CA LYS A 169 -34.03 15.79 -42.97
C LYS A 169 -35.20 16.11 -43.90
N ASP A 170 -34.97 17.03 -44.83
CA ASP A 170 -36.05 17.66 -45.61
C ASP A 170 -36.40 16.84 -46.86
N SER A 171 -35.42 16.19 -47.50
CA SER A 171 -35.68 15.28 -48.63
C SER A 171 -36.09 13.88 -48.19
N GLY A 172 -35.74 13.47 -46.96
CA GLY A 172 -35.99 12.13 -46.43
C GLY A 172 -35.18 11.05 -47.14
N LEU A 173 -34.06 11.43 -47.78
CA LEU A 173 -33.23 10.56 -48.59
C LEU A 173 -31.89 10.25 -47.91
N TYR A 174 -31.49 8.99 -47.99
CA TYR A 174 -30.12 8.56 -47.74
C TYR A 174 -29.21 8.84 -48.93
N GLU A 175 -27.90 8.95 -48.68
CA GLU A 175 -26.93 8.77 -49.74
C GLU A 175 -26.95 7.33 -50.31
N THR A 176 -26.47 7.15 -51.54
CA THR A 176 -26.53 5.85 -52.24
C THR A 176 -25.26 5.03 -52.09
N SER A 177 -24.22 5.57 -51.48
CA SER A 177 -22.92 4.92 -51.32
C SER A 177 -22.33 5.27 -49.97
N TRP A 178 -21.71 4.29 -49.32
CA TRP A 178 -20.99 4.51 -48.07
C TRP A 178 -19.80 5.47 -48.27
N SER A 179 -19.43 6.15 -47.18
CA SER A 179 -18.15 6.85 -47.12
C SER A 179 -16.97 5.88 -47.19
N PRO A 180 -15.75 6.36 -47.49
CA PRO A 180 -14.55 5.53 -47.37
C PRO A 180 -14.39 4.97 -45.96
N TRP A 181 -13.85 3.76 -45.85
CA TRP A 181 -13.52 3.16 -44.56
C TRP A 181 -12.44 3.96 -43.83
N ALA A 182 -12.66 4.24 -42.55
CA ALA A 182 -11.62 4.64 -41.61
C ALA A 182 -11.25 3.46 -40.72
N ARG A 183 -9.95 3.24 -40.55
CA ARG A 183 -9.38 2.23 -39.65
C ARG A 183 -9.10 2.86 -38.30
N PHE A 184 -9.38 2.15 -37.22
CA PHE A 184 -8.95 2.55 -35.89
C PHE A 184 -8.68 1.34 -35.01
N ARG A 185 -7.81 1.52 -34.02
CA ARG A 185 -7.50 0.54 -32.99
C ARG A 185 -7.77 1.18 -31.64
N VAL A 186 -8.46 0.44 -30.77
CA VAL A 186 -8.63 0.84 -29.37
C VAL A 186 -7.40 0.35 -28.62
N THR A 187 -6.46 1.22 -28.27
CA THR A 187 -5.24 0.85 -27.56
C THR A 187 -5.35 1.39 -26.15
N MET A 188 -5.42 0.52 -25.13
CA MET A 188 -5.57 0.95 -23.73
C MET A 188 -4.23 0.85 -23.01
N PRO A 189 -3.55 1.99 -22.71
CA PRO A 189 -2.34 2.02 -21.89
C PRO A 189 -2.51 1.37 -20.52
N VAL A 190 -3.71 1.45 -19.94
CA VAL A 190 -4.05 0.79 -18.68
C VAL A 190 -5.30 -0.05 -18.92
N ASP A 191 -5.22 -1.34 -18.59
CA ASP A 191 -6.32 -2.30 -18.62
C ASP A 191 -6.12 -3.30 -17.47
N LEU A 192 -6.64 -2.95 -16.29
CA LEU A 192 -6.68 -3.87 -15.16
C LEU A 192 -8.03 -4.56 -15.15
N THR A 193 -8.05 -5.88 -15.26
CA THR A 193 -9.27 -6.68 -15.05
C THR A 193 -9.46 -6.89 -13.55
N LEU A 194 -10.57 -6.42 -12.99
CA LEU A 194 -10.82 -6.46 -11.54
C LEU A 194 -11.58 -7.73 -11.13
N PRO A 195 -11.35 -8.25 -9.91
CA PRO A 195 -12.20 -9.29 -9.35
C PRO A 195 -13.61 -8.74 -9.08
N ASN A 196 -14.60 -9.62 -9.08
CA ASN A 196 -15.96 -9.24 -8.71
C ASN A 196 -16.02 -8.86 -7.22
N PRO A 197 -16.72 -7.78 -6.84
CA PRO A 197 -16.86 -7.39 -5.45
C PRO A 197 -17.66 -8.44 -4.66
N ASN A 198 -17.15 -8.81 -3.49
CA ASN A 198 -17.78 -9.69 -2.52
C ASN A 198 -18.24 -8.87 -1.30
N ALA A 199 -19.52 -8.50 -1.27
CA ALA A 199 -20.10 -7.71 -0.17
C ALA A 199 -20.02 -8.40 1.20
N SER A 200 -19.91 -9.72 1.23
CA SER A 200 -19.82 -10.56 2.43
C SER A 200 -18.39 -10.77 2.93
N ALA A 201 -17.36 -10.30 2.20
CA ALA A 201 -15.98 -10.42 2.64
C ALA A 201 -15.76 -9.71 3.98
N ALA A 202 -15.13 -10.41 4.92
CA ALA A 202 -14.81 -9.87 6.24
C ALA A 202 -13.83 -8.69 6.10
N ASN A 203 -13.99 -7.67 6.95
CA ASN A 203 -13.02 -6.58 7.00
C ASN A 203 -11.69 -7.12 7.57
N PRO A 204 -10.54 -6.69 7.02
CA PRO A 204 -9.25 -7.01 7.62
C PRO A 204 -9.19 -6.52 9.06
N ASP A 205 -8.54 -7.30 9.92
CA ASP A 205 -8.25 -6.88 11.29
C ASP A 205 -7.15 -5.80 11.28
N GLN A 206 -7.56 -4.56 11.53
CA GLN A 206 -6.66 -3.41 11.58
C GLN A 206 -5.90 -3.30 12.92
N THR A 207 -6.22 -4.14 13.91
CA THR A 207 -5.58 -4.15 15.23
C THR A 207 -4.38 -5.10 15.27
N ALA A 208 -4.47 -6.23 14.59
CA ALA A 208 -3.38 -7.19 14.47
C ALA A 208 -2.25 -6.60 13.60
N GLN A 209 -1.10 -6.38 14.23
CA GLN A 209 0.08 -5.82 13.60
C GLN A 209 1.26 -6.77 13.85
N PRO A 210 2.02 -7.18 12.82
CA PRO A 210 3.09 -8.15 12.98
C PRO A 210 4.29 -7.54 13.71
N TYR A 211 5.04 -8.37 14.44
CA TYR A 211 6.35 -7.97 14.93
C TYR A 211 7.30 -7.71 13.76
N THR A 212 8.15 -6.68 13.90
CA THR A 212 9.17 -6.30 12.92
C THR A 212 10.44 -5.87 13.64
N ASP A 213 11.59 -6.16 13.03
CA ASP A 213 12.92 -5.64 13.41
C ASP A 213 13.34 -4.44 12.55
N THR A 214 12.53 -4.11 11.53
CA THR A 214 12.80 -3.03 10.59
C THR A 214 12.23 -1.71 11.13
N PRO A 215 13.08 -0.70 11.41
CA PRO A 215 12.62 0.60 11.87
C PRO A 215 11.95 1.41 10.76
N ALA A 216 11.24 2.47 11.15
CA ALA A 216 10.70 3.45 10.22
C ALA A 216 11.81 4.03 9.31
N PRO A 217 11.53 4.24 8.01
CA PRO A 217 12.44 4.98 7.14
C PRO A 217 12.69 6.40 7.66
N PRO A 218 13.84 7.01 7.32
CA PRO A 218 14.10 8.40 7.64
C PRO A 218 12.96 9.31 7.16
N SER A 219 12.57 10.27 8.00
CA SER A 219 11.52 11.24 7.66
C SER A 219 11.96 12.13 6.49
N PRO A 220 11.04 12.48 5.58
CA PRO A 220 11.34 13.33 4.44
C PRO A 220 11.55 14.80 4.82
N TRP A 221 11.17 15.18 6.05
CA TRP A 221 11.36 16.54 6.58
C TRP A 221 12.66 16.71 7.36
N GLN A 222 13.53 15.69 7.37
CA GLN A 222 14.86 15.82 7.94
C GLN A 222 15.61 16.96 7.25
N THR A 223 15.97 17.99 8.02
CA THR A 223 17.03 18.89 7.57
C THR A 223 18.32 18.09 7.55
N ALA A 224 19.11 18.19 6.47
CA ALA A 224 20.42 17.57 6.40
C ALA A 224 21.15 17.90 7.70
N ALA A 225 21.38 16.89 8.55
CA ALA A 225 21.96 17.11 9.85
C ALA A 225 23.26 17.89 9.63
N GLY A 226 23.34 19.08 10.24
CA GLY A 226 24.64 19.67 10.51
C GLY A 226 25.50 18.63 11.25
N PRO A 227 26.82 18.77 11.25
CA PRO A 227 27.70 17.80 11.91
C PRO A 227 27.54 17.90 13.45
N SER A 228 26.40 17.49 14.00
CA SER A 228 26.27 17.16 15.41
C SER A 228 26.86 15.77 15.57
N GLY A 229 27.95 15.68 16.31
CA GLY A 229 28.72 14.46 16.59
C GLY A 229 27.98 13.38 17.37
N ASP A 230 26.68 13.52 17.62
CA ASP A 230 25.84 12.47 18.20
C ASP A 230 25.46 11.48 17.10
N ARG A 231 26.43 10.69 16.67
CA ARG A 231 26.11 9.40 16.07
C ARG A 231 25.25 8.67 17.08
N SER A 232 24.02 8.34 16.71
CA SER A 232 23.19 7.42 17.46
C SER A 232 24.02 6.18 17.74
N VAL A 233 24.48 6.03 18.98
CA VAL A 233 25.00 4.76 19.45
C VAL A 233 23.88 3.75 19.21
N ALA A 234 24.19 2.61 18.60
CA ALA A 234 23.17 1.58 18.40
C ALA A 234 22.48 1.32 19.76
N PRO A 235 21.14 1.17 19.79
CA PRO A 235 20.44 0.80 21.01
C PRO A 235 21.16 -0.38 21.67
N GLY A 236 21.48 -0.26 22.96
CA GLY A 236 22.13 -1.33 23.70
C GLY A 236 23.67 -1.38 23.71
N ALA A 237 24.39 -0.37 23.21
CA ALA A 237 25.84 -0.27 23.41
C ALA A 237 26.18 0.85 24.41
N PHE A 238 26.64 0.47 25.61
CA PHE A 238 27.17 1.41 26.60
C PHE A 238 28.66 1.15 26.87
N GLY A 239 29.37 2.21 27.29
CA GLY A 239 30.78 2.10 27.65
C GLY A 239 30.98 1.16 28.84
N THR A 240 32.08 0.40 28.83
CA THR A 240 32.49 -0.45 29.95
C THR A 240 32.63 0.35 31.23
N HIS A 241 31.94 -0.05 32.30
CA HIS A 241 32.04 0.56 33.63
C HIS A 241 32.69 -0.39 34.62
N CYS A 242 33.66 0.10 35.41
CA CYS A 242 34.43 -0.74 36.32
C CYS A 242 34.40 -0.24 37.78
N THR A 243 34.15 -1.14 38.74
CA THR A 243 34.45 -0.91 40.17
C THR A 243 35.79 -1.54 40.50
N THR A 244 36.62 -0.86 41.30
CA THR A 244 37.78 -1.46 41.94
C THR A 244 37.62 -1.41 43.47
N SER A 245 37.73 -2.54 44.15
CA SER A 245 37.69 -2.61 45.61
C SER A 245 39.04 -2.25 46.23
N SER A 246 39.05 -1.94 47.53
CA SER A 246 40.27 -1.69 48.31
C SER A 246 41.26 -2.86 48.28
N ASP A 247 40.77 -4.07 48.04
CA ASP A 247 41.56 -5.30 48.02
C ASP A 247 42.10 -5.65 46.62
N GLY A 248 42.01 -4.71 45.66
CA GLY A 248 42.58 -4.84 44.32
C GLY A 248 41.74 -5.66 43.34
N VAL A 249 40.50 -6.01 43.70
CA VAL A 249 39.57 -6.66 42.76
C VAL A 249 38.91 -5.60 41.90
N LYS A 250 39.00 -5.75 40.58
CA LYS A 250 38.33 -4.89 39.62
C LYS A 250 37.34 -5.68 38.80
N VAL A 251 36.08 -5.23 38.76
CA VAL A 251 35.02 -5.85 37.95
C VAL A 251 34.45 -4.83 36.98
N CYS A 252 34.41 -5.18 35.71
CA CYS A 252 33.93 -4.35 34.61
C CYS A 252 32.67 -4.96 33.99
N GLY A 253 31.59 -4.18 33.92
CA GLY A 253 30.32 -4.57 33.30
C GLY A 253 30.19 -4.01 31.88
N THR A 254 29.68 -4.82 30.95
CA THR A 254 29.34 -4.42 29.57
C THR A 254 28.03 -5.06 29.13
N ALA A 255 27.32 -4.41 28.20
CA ALA A 255 26.16 -4.94 27.52
C ALA A 255 26.29 -4.75 26.01
N GLU A 256 25.79 -5.71 25.24
CA GLU A 256 25.73 -5.64 23.78
C GLU A 256 24.48 -6.35 23.23
N PRO A 257 23.92 -5.94 22.08
CA PRO A 257 22.80 -6.64 21.47
C PRO A 257 23.12 -8.12 21.20
N TYR A 258 22.13 -9.00 21.43
CA TYR A 258 22.27 -10.43 21.11
C TYR A 258 22.13 -10.64 19.60
N ASP A 259 23.15 -11.23 18.96
CA ASP A 259 23.20 -11.45 17.51
C ASP A 259 22.90 -12.89 17.09
N GLY A 260 22.58 -13.76 18.05
CA GLY A 260 22.38 -15.21 17.82
C GLY A 260 23.65 -16.05 17.97
N HIS A 261 24.81 -15.42 18.16
CA HIS A 261 26.13 -16.06 18.14
C HIS A 261 27.04 -15.61 19.29
N ASN A 262 26.88 -14.39 19.82
CA ASN A 262 27.67 -13.85 20.92
C ASN A 262 27.33 -14.44 22.30
N PHE A 263 26.31 -15.28 22.39
CA PHE A 263 25.98 -16.06 23.58
C PHE A 263 25.61 -17.52 23.22
N THR A 264 26.08 -18.48 24.02
CA THR A 264 25.73 -19.90 23.84
C THR A 264 24.66 -20.31 24.83
N LEU A 265 23.47 -20.61 24.32
CA LEU A 265 22.36 -21.12 25.12
C LEU A 265 22.50 -22.61 25.47
N HIS A 266 22.57 -22.92 26.76
CA HIS A 266 22.63 -24.25 27.35
C HIS A 266 21.22 -24.88 27.38
N ARG A 267 20.85 -25.43 26.22
CA ARG A 267 19.55 -26.11 26.05
C ARG A 267 19.51 -27.44 26.82
N GLY A 268 19.02 -27.41 28.06
CA GLY A 268 18.47 -28.56 28.77
C GLY A 268 19.40 -29.76 29.00
N ALA A 269 20.71 -29.56 29.08
CA ALA A 269 21.68 -30.61 29.36
C ALA A 269 22.18 -30.54 30.81
N GLY A 270 21.27 -30.72 31.79
CA GLY A 270 21.62 -30.71 33.21
C GLY A 270 20.62 -31.49 34.08
N PRO A 271 21.05 -32.20 35.15
CA PRO A 271 20.16 -32.95 36.05
C PRO A 271 19.29 -32.06 36.97
N GLN A 272 19.55 -30.76 37.02
CA GLN A 272 18.79 -29.81 37.84
C GLN A 272 17.70 -29.17 36.98
N ALA A 273 16.47 -29.44 37.39
CA ALA A 273 15.26 -29.24 36.61
C ALA A 273 15.05 -27.79 36.17
N LYS A 274 14.63 -27.64 34.91
CA LYS A 274 14.00 -26.44 34.34
C LYS A 274 12.89 -25.97 35.29
N ALA A 275 13.09 -24.88 36.01
CA ALA A 275 11.95 -24.03 36.34
C ALA A 275 11.34 -23.60 34.99
N ALA A 276 10.03 -23.76 34.81
CA ALA A 276 9.38 -23.25 33.62
C ALA A 276 9.65 -21.75 33.57
N ALA A 277 10.26 -21.26 32.49
CA ALA A 277 10.36 -19.84 32.27
C ALA A 277 8.94 -19.25 32.40
N PRO A 278 8.78 -18.13 33.13
CA PRO A 278 7.47 -17.50 33.27
C PRO A 278 6.86 -17.26 31.88
N SER A 279 5.53 -17.30 31.79
CA SER A 279 4.84 -16.97 30.55
C SER A 279 5.27 -15.57 30.10
N SER A 280 5.63 -15.42 28.84
CA SER A 280 5.96 -14.14 28.19
C SER A 280 4.95 -13.05 28.57
N LEU A 281 5.45 -11.84 28.88
CA LEU A 281 4.63 -10.64 29.09
C LEU A 281 3.96 -10.21 27.77
N VAL A 282 4.69 -10.33 26.66
CA VAL A 282 4.21 -9.93 25.33
C VAL A 282 4.01 -11.11 24.39
N SER A 283 3.16 -10.95 23.38
CA SER A 283 2.74 -12.06 22.52
C SER A 283 3.83 -12.59 21.57
N GLY A 284 4.85 -11.79 21.25
CA GLY A 284 5.90 -12.12 20.28
C GLY A 284 7.25 -12.49 20.88
N CYS A 285 7.35 -12.64 22.21
CA CYS A 285 8.60 -12.99 22.88
C CYS A 285 8.60 -14.46 23.34
N ASP A 286 9.77 -15.08 23.32
CA ASP A 286 10.02 -16.38 23.91
C ASP A 286 11.33 -16.29 24.71
N PRO A 287 11.26 -16.02 26.03
CA PRO A 287 12.45 -15.93 26.86
C PRO A 287 13.29 -17.22 26.88
N ALA A 288 12.69 -18.38 26.58
CA ALA A 288 13.42 -19.65 26.52
C ALA A 288 14.14 -19.86 25.17
N ASN A 289 13.70 -19.18 24.11
CA ASN A 289 14.34 -19.20 22.79
C ASN A 289 14.39 -17.77 22.20
N PRO A 290 15.17 -16.86 22.81
CA PRO A 290 15.20 -15.47 22.40
C PRO A 290 15.70 -15.30 20.97
N ARG A 291 15.11 -14.32 20.28
CA ARG A 291 15.50 -13.91 18.93
C ARG A 291 16.64 -12.91 19.01
N ALA A 292 17.47 -12.87 17.99
CA ALA A 292 18.49 -11.83 17.86
C ALA A 292 17.84 -10.45 17.68
N GLY A 293 18.43 -9.45 18.32
CA GLY A 293 18.06 -8.04 18.16
C GLY A 293 16.79 -7.59 18.89
N LEU A 294 16.15 -6.58 18.29
CA LEU A 294 14.95 -5.91 18.78
C LEU A 294 13.79 -6.17 17.83
N TRP A 295 12.65 -6.59 18.37
CA TRP A 295 11.43 -6.83 17.62
C TRP A 295 10.28 -6.09 18.27
N THR A 296 9.53 -5.30 17.50
CA THR A 296 8.40 -4.53 18.03
C THR A 296 7.13 -4.70 17.21
N THR A 297 6.00 -4.55 17.88
CA THR A 297 4.76 -4.05 17.28
C THR A 297 4.60 -2.56 17.64
N ARG A 298 3.42 -1.98 17.40
CA ARG A 298 3.13 -0.62 17.87
C ARG A 298 3.07 -0.51 19.41
N PHE A 299 2.84 -1.63 20.12
CA PHE A 299 2.55 -1.63 21.57
C PHE A 299 3.35 -2.65 22.38
N GLU A 300 4.08 -3.54 21.71
CA GLU A 300 4.86 -4.57 22.37
C GLU A 300 6.29 -4.59 21.84
N GLU A 301 7.24 -4.87 22.71
CA GLU A 301 8.65 -5.08 22.38
C GLU A 301 9.15 -6.37 22.98
N CYS A 302 9.99 -7.07 22.22
CA CYS A 302 10.88 -8.13 22.67
C CYS A 302 12.30 -7.80 22.18
N SER A 303 13.20 -7.48 23.10
CA SER A 303 14.62 -7.25 22.83
C SER A 303 15.49 -8.26 23.58
N SER A 304 16.65 -8.57 23.01
CA SER A 304 17.61 -9.48 23.63
C SER A 304 19.01 -8.91 23.58
N PHE A 305 19.73 -8.99 24.69
CA PHE A 305 21.09 -8.48 24.83
C PHE A 305 21.91 -9.36 25.77
N THR A 306 23.21 -9.37 25.53
CA THR A 306 24.19 -10.10 26.31
C THR A 306 24.80 -9.14 27.33
N MET A 307 24.87 -9.54 28.59
CA MET A 307 25.61 -8.82 29.63
C MET A 307 26.83 -9.62 30.06
N GLU A 308 27.95 -8.92 30.26
CA GLU A 308 29.19 -9.52 30.72
C GLU A 308 29.74 -8.77 31.95
N TRP A 309 30.29 -9.53 32.90
CA TRP A 309 31.04 -9.02 34.05
C TRP A 309 32.42 -9.64 34.07
N GLU A 310 33.43 -8.88 33.65
CA GLU A 310 34.83 -9.29 33.65
C GLU A 310 35.47 -8.96 35.02
N ALA A 311 35.96 -9.98 35.72
CA ALA A 311 36.62 -9.82 37.02
C ALA A 311 38.14 -10.03 36.92
N THR A 312 38.88 -9.13 37.55
CA THR A 312 40.34 -9.16 37.67
C THR A 312 40.78 -8.94 39.12
N LEU A 313 41.92 -9.48 39.52
CA LEU A 313 42.54 -9.29 40.83
C LEU A 313 43.98 -8.78 40.62
N ASN A 314 44.26 -7.56 41.08
CA ASN A 314 45.53 -6.87 40.82
C ASN A 314 45.91 -6.91 39.31
N ASP A 315 44.94 -6.59 38.46
CA ASP A 315 45.01 -6.62 36.99
C ASP A 315 45.23 -8.01 36.36
N ALA A 316 45.24 -9.10 37.14
CA ALA A 316 45.24 -10.46 36.61
C ALA A 316 43.80 -10.97 36.38
N PRO A 317 43.48 -11.54 35.19
CA PRO A 317 42.15 -12.07 34.90
C PRO A 317 41.75 -13.19 35.86
N VAL A 318 40.56 -13.08 36.46
CA VAL A 318 39.94 -14.14 37.25
C VAL A 318 38.92 -14.92 36.40
N GLY A 319 38.07 -14.21 35.66
CA GLY A 319 37.08 -14.81 34.76
C GLY A 319 36.01 -13.82 34.34
N THR A 320 35.19 -14.22 33.38
CA THR A 320 34.07 -13.43 32.87
C THR A 320 32.77 -14.20 33.08
N VAL A 321 31.82 -13.60 33.78
CA VAL A 321 30.44 -14.10 33.84
C VAL A 321 29.66 -13.51 32.68
N LYS A 322 28.91 -14.33 31.96
CA LYS A 322 28.02 -13.86 30.88
C LYS A 322 26.58 -14.23 31.18
N ALA A 323 25.64 -13.38 30.81
CA ALA A 323 24.22 -13.67 30.90
C ALA A 323 23.51 -13.22 29.63
N LEU A 324 22.50 -13.97 29.19
CA LEU A 324 21.56 -13.51 28.19
C LEU A 324 20.35 -12.89 28.87
N VAL A 325 20.00 -11.68 28.45
CA VAL A 325 18.85 -10.94 28.98
C VAL A 325 17.83 -10.75 27.88
N VAL A 326 16.58 -11.03 28.20
CA VAL A 326 15.43 -10.82 27.33
C VAL A 326 14.54 -9.78 28.00
N ASN A 327 14.40 -8.62 27.37
CA ASN A 327 13.56 -7.55 27.85
C ASN A 327 12.25 -7.51 27.06
N GLU A 328 11.15 -7.45 27.80
CA GLU A 328 9.80 -7.43 27.25
C GLU A 328 9.10 -6.16 27.72
N ARG A 329 8.50 -5.41 26.80
CA ARG A 329 7.76 -4.20 27.18
C ARG A 329 6.39 -4.15 26.53
N GLN A 330 5.39 -3.81 27.32
CA GLN A 330 4.01 -3.64 26.89
C GLN A 330 3.54 -2.22 27.20
N LEU A 331 3.11 -1.50 26.16
CA LEU A 331 2.58 -0.16 26.23
C LEU A 331 1.06 -0.20 26.24
N ASP A 332 0.42 0.58 27.11
CA ASP A 332 -1.03 0.74 27.06
C ASP A 332 -1.42 1.85 26.03
N PRO A 333 -2.15 1.52 24.96
CA PRO A 333 -2.65 2.52 24.02
C PRO A 333 -3.68 3.48 24.64
N LYS A 334 -4.19 3.23 25.84
CA LYS A 334 -5.30 4.00 26.44
C LYS A 334 -4.92 4.67 27.76
N SER A 335 -3.68 4.52 28.22
CA SER A 335 -3.15 5.18 29.40
C SER A 335 -1.66 5.45 29.25
N GLY A 336 -1.04 6.09 30.23
CA GLY A 336 0.41 6.25 30.25
C GLY A 336 1.15 5.06 30.84
N ASN A 337 0.46 3.94 31.10
CA ASN A 337 1.07 2.78 31.73
C ASN A 337 2.00 2.05 30.78
N ILE A 338 3.15 1.68 31.31
CA ILE A 338 4.14 0.84 30.65
C ILE A 338 4.51 -0.26 31.63
N THR A 339 4.44 -1.50 31.15
CA THR A 339 4.84 -2.69 31.90
C THR A 339 6.06 -3.29 31.25
N GLU A 340 7.04 -3.67 32.05
CA GLU A 340 8.30 -4.25 31.60
C GLU A 340 8.58 -5.54 32.37
N ARG A 341 9.12 -6.53 31.67
CA ARG A 341 9.62 -7.77 32.27
C ARG A 341 11.03 -8.04 31.77
N ILE A 342 11.95 -8.13 32.70
CA ILE A 342 13.35 -8.47 32.46
C ILE A 342 13.52 -9.95 32.80
N ASN A 343 13.91 -10.76 31.83
CA ASN A 343 14.28 -12.15 32.06
C ASN A 343 15.80 -12.28 31.90
N VAL A 344 16.48 -12.71 32.95
CA VAL A 344 17.87 -13.16 32.84
C VAL A 344 17.82 -14.66 32.64
N THR A 345 18.19 -15.08 31.43
CA THR A 345 18.14 -16.46 31.00
C THR A 345 19.55 -16.95 30.79
N ASP A 346 19.89 -18.09 31.41
CA ASP A 346 21.16 -18.78 31.21
C ASP A 346 22.38 -17.91 31.54
N VAL A 347 22.96 -18.13 32.72
CA VAL A 347 24.14 -17.41 33.18
C VAL A 347 25.35 -18.35 33.13
N ASP A 348 26.34 -18.01 32.30
CA ASP A 348 27.59 -18.74 32.20
C ASP A 348 28.58 -18.23 33.25
N VAL A 349 28.75 -19.03 34.32
CA VAL A 349 29.68 -18.75 35.41
C VAL A 349 30.94 -19.63 35.25
N PRO A 350 32.14 -19.05 35.06
CA PRO A 350 33.37 -19.82 34.89
C PRO A 350 33.78 -20.49 36.20
N ALA A 351 34.46 -21.64 36.11
CA ALA A 351 34.89 -22.42 37.28
C ALA A 351 35.79 -21.67 38.28
N THR A 352 36.41 -20.56 37.86
CA THR A 352 37.24 -19.69 38.71
C THR A 352 36.43 -18.76 39.62
N ILE A 353 35.12 -18.63 39.38
CA ILE A 353 34.18 -17.83 40.18
C ILE A 353 33.24 -18.80 40.91
N PRO A 354 33.43 -19.06 42.22
CA PRO A 354 32.65 -20.07 42.93
C PRO A 354 31.15 -19.80 43.05
N ALA A 355 30.73 -18.53 42.95
CA ALA A 355 29.34 -18.12 42.96
C ALA A 355 29.19 -16.74 42.31
N PHE A 356 28.04 -16.50 41.69
CA PHE A 356 27.64 -15.20 41.17
C PHE A 356 26.22 -14.89 41.65
N THR A 357 25.94 -13.64 42.00
CA THR A 357 24.60 -13.21 42.44
C THR A 357 24.20 -11.92 41.75
N LEU A 358 22.94 -11.78 41.36
CA LEU A 358 22.38 -10.53 40.84
C LEU A 358 21.59 -9.81 41.92
N ASP A 359 21.85 -8.52 42.09
CA ASP A 359 20.95 -7.65 42.84
C ASP A 359 19.67 -7.38 42.01
N PRO A 360 18.54 -7.00 42.65
CA PRO A 360 17.35 -6.57 41.91
C PRO A 360 17.69 -5.49 40.87
N PRO A 361 17.03 -5.52 39.70
CA PRO A 361 17.29 -4.55 38.65
C PRO A 361 16.96 -3.13 39.14
N LYS A 362 17.69 -2.14 38.65
CA LYS A 362 17.26 -0.74 38.71
C LYS A 362 16.81 -0.32 37.33
N ILE A 363 15.65 0.35 37.29
CA ILE A 363 15.03 0.81 36.07
C ILE A 363 14.76 2.30 36.22
N ASP A 364 15.30 3.07 35.29
CA ASP A 364 15.10 4.51 35.24
C ASP A 364 14.52 4.89 33.87
N CYS A 365 13.50 5.74 33.87
CA CYS A 365 13.02 6.34 32.63
C CYS A 365 13.90 7.51 32.23
N GLU A 366 14.26 7.55 30.95
CA GLU A 366 15.03 8.62 30.37
C GLU A 366 14.18 9.49 29.42
N PRO A 367 14.36 10.83 29.42
CA PRO A 367 15.07 11.61 30.43
C PRO A 367 14.47 11.47 31.84
N SER A 368 15.33 11.40 32.85
CA SER A 368 14.95 11.36 34.27
C SER A 368 13.84 12.38 34.62
N GLY A 369 12.76 11.88 35.23
CA GLY A 369 11.59 12.67 35.65
C GLY A 369 10.45 12.76 34.63
N ASN A 370 10.59 12.15 33.44
CA ASN A 370 9.54 12.14 32.42
C ASN A 370 8.53 10.99 32.58
N CYS A 371 8.81 10.02 33.44
CA CYS A 371 7.85 9.02 33.89
C CYS A 371 8.00 8.84 35.41
N GLY A 372 6.97 8.33 36.08
CA GLY A 372 7.05 7.88 37.47
C GLY A 372 7.19 6.37 37.54
N VAL A 373 8.34 5.86 37.97
CA VAL A 373 8.51 4.44 38.31
C VAL A 373 7.61 4.10 39.49
N GLN A 374 6.67 3.18 39.28
CA GLN A 374 5.65 2.80 40.27
C GLN A 374 6.13 1.62 41.12
N ASP A 375 6.67 0.61 40.47
CA ASP A 375 7.16 -0.61 41.12
C ASP A 375 8.26 -1.26 40.30
N VAL A 376 9.23 -1.86 40.99
CA VAL A 376 10.24 -2.76 40.44
C VAL A 376 10.33 -3.95 41.38
N SER A 377 9.91 -5.12 40.91
CA SER A 377 9.91 -6.32 41.73
C SER A 377 11.34 -6.78 42.02
N GLY A 378 11.52 -7.52 43.12
CA GLY A 378 12.69 -8.37 43.26
C GLY A 378 12.70 -9.49 42.22
N TRP A 379 13.80 -10.25 42.17
CA TRP A 379 13.88 -11.43 41.31
C TRP A 379 12.89 -12.51 41.74
N THR A 380 12.12 -13.00 40.78
CA THR A 380 11.39 -14.26 40.87
C THR A 380 12.32 -15.38 40.41
N GLY A 381 12.63 -16.30 41.32
CA GLY A 381 13.64 -17.36 41.12
C GLY A 381 14.88 -17.14 41.99
N ALA A 382 15.87 -18.02 41.86
CA ALA A 382 17.12 -17.91 42.60
C ALA A 382 18.06 -16.94 41.86
N ALA A 383 18.33 -15.75 42.39
CA ALA A 383 19.26 -14.81 41.74
C ALA A 383 20.73 -15.15 41.97
N ALA A 384 21.07 -16.42 42.17
CA ALA A 384 22.42 -16.88 42.48
C ALA A 384 22.78 -18.15 41.70
N TRP A 385 23.92 -18.10 41.02
CA TRP A 385 24.44 -19.16 40.16
C TRP A 385 25.79 -19.65 40.66
N VAL A 386 26.08 -20.92 40.40
CA VAL A 386 27.40 -21.54 40.58
C VAL A 386 27.84 -22.15 39.24
N PRO A 387 29.13 -22.47 39.05
CA PRO A 387 29.58 -23.07 37.79
C PRO A 387 28.77 -24.32 37.40
N GLY A 388 28.23 -24.32 36.16
CA GLY A 388 27.40 -25.39 35.60
C GLY A 388 25.89 -25.27 35.89
N ASP A 389 25.45 -24.20 36.56
CA ASP A 389 24.04 -23.87 36.76
C ASP A 389 23.50 -22.99 35.61
N HIS A 390 22.29 -23.27 35.13
CA HIS A 390 21.71 -22.66 33.92
C HIS A 390 20.21 -22.32 34.08
N HIS A 391 19.78 -21.96 35.29
CA HIS A 391 18.40 -21.51 35.51
C HIS A 391 18.20 -20.02 35.16
N SER A 392 16.93 -19.61 35.07
CA SER A 392 16.51 -18.23 34.77
C SER A 392 15.88 -17.55 35.98
N VAL A 393 15.93 -16.22 35.98
CA VAL A 393 15.16 -15.35 36.89
C VAL A 393 14.43 -14.27 36.11
N SER A 394 13.35 -13.75 36.68
CA SER A 394 12.60 -12.64 36.09
C SER A 394 12.27 -11.55 37.10
N ALA A 395 12.16 -10.31 36.65
CA ALA A 395 11.68 -9.18 37.43
C ALA A 395 10.69 -8.37 36.60
N ASP A 396 9.59 -7.96 37.23
CA ASP A 396 8.57 -7.13 36.63
C ASP A 396 8.74 -5.69 37.11
N ALA A 397 8.48 -4.75 36.21
CA ALA A 397 8.47 -3.34 36.53
C ALA A 397 7.28 -2.65 35.89
N SER A 398 6.82 -1.59 36.54
CA SER A 398 5.77 -0.74 36.00
C SER A 398 6.10 0.71 36.23
N TYR A 399 5.84 1.52 35.21
CA TYR A 399 6.02 2.95 35.25
C TYR A 399 4.90 3.63 34.47
N ILE A 400 4.61 4.87 34.86
CA ILE A 400 3.51 5.64 34.30
C ILE A 400 4.01 6.96 33.75
N TRP A 401 3.60 7.27 32.53
CA TRP A 401 3.66 8.61 31.97
C TRP A 401 2.35 9.37 32.26
N GLY A 402 2.45 10.67 32.47
CA GLY A 402 1.28 11.52 32.64
C GLY A 402 1.59 12.98 32.30
N PRO A 403 0.62 13.71 31.72
CA PRO A 403 0.81 15.11 31.32
C PRO A 403 1.06 16.07 32.49
N ASP A 404 0.75 15.63 33.71
CA ASP A 404 0.89 16.38 34.97
C ASP A 404 2.09 15.92 35.82
N LEU A 405 2.94 15.01 35.32
CA LEU A 405 4.15 14.60 36.05
C LEU A 405 5.14 15.77 36.18
N THR A 406 5.54 16.05 37.42
CA THR A 406 6.40 17.18 37.80
C THR A 406 7.85 16.75 38.05
N GLY A 407 8.45 16.07 37.06
CA GLY A 407 9.89 15.80 37.09
C GLY A 407 10.73 17.10 37.18
N PRO A 408 11.99 17.03 37.66
CA PRO A 408 12.85 18.20 37.88
C PRO A 408 13.12 19.04 36.61
N ASN A 409 12.84 18.50 35.41
CA ASN A 409 12.94 19.19 34.12
C ASN A 409 11.60 19.25 33.34
N SER A 410 10.44 19.19 34.01
CA SER A 410 9.12 19.06 33.36
C SER A 410 8.71 20.26 32.49
N THR A 411 9.02 20.21 31.20
CA THR A 411 8.18 20.85 30.17
C THR A 411 6.98 19.94 29.98
N LYS A 412 5.75 20.39 30.27
CA LYS A 412 4.49 19.61 30.13
C LYS A 412 4.12 19.37 28.66
N PRO A 413 4.61 18.35 27.96
CA PRO A 413 4.48 18.32 26.53
C PRO A 413 3.26 17.47 26.15
N GLN A 414 2.57 17.85 25.08
CA GLN A 414 1.47 17.04 24.54
C GLN A 414 1.99 15.69 23.98
N VAL A 415 3.28 15.62 23.65
CA VAL A 415 3.99 14.45 23.13
C VAL A 415 5.37 14.37 23.79
N MET A 416 5.72 13.21 24.34
CA MET A 416 6.99 12.94 25.04
C MET A 416 7.69 11.73 24.44
N LYS A 417 9.02 11.72 24.50
CA LYS A 417 9.86 10.55 24.22
C LYS A 417 10.36 9.96 25.52
N LEU A 418 10.32 8.64 25.59
CA LEU A 418 10.86 7.88 26.71
C LEU A 418 11.85 6.84 26.18
N GLY A 419 12.97 6.72 26.89
CA GLY A 419 13.84 5.54 26.88
C GLY A 419 13.85 4.92 28.27
N VAL A 420 14.46 3.75 28.39
CA VAL A 420 14.59 3.04 29.66
C VAL A 420 16.05 2.66 29.86
N ALA A 421 16.56 2.90 31.05
CA ALA A 421 17.85 2.39 31.50
C ALA A 421 17.62 1.20 32.44
N VAL A 422 18.10 0.03 32.05
CA VAL A 422 18.11 -1.21 32.85
C VAL A 422 19.53 -1.43 33.39
N ALA A 423 19.67 -1.37 34.72
CA ALA A 423 20.94 -1.60 35.40
C ALA A 423 20.91 -2.92 36.18
N LEU A 424 21.81 -3.85 35.85
CA LEU A 424 21.98 -5.11 36.56
C LEU A 424 23.33 -5.14 37.29
N GLN A 425 23.28 -5.22 38.62
CA GLN A 425 24.48 -5.33 39.44
C GLN A 425 24.80 -6.80 39.73
N GLY A 426 25.92 -7.27 39.20
CA GLY A 426 26.46 -8.61 39.46
C GLY A 426 27.37 -8.61 40.67
N ASN A 427 27.44 -9.72 41.40
CA ASN A 427 28.29 -9.85 42.58
C ASN A 427 29.05 -11.19 42.49
N PRO A 428 30.18 -11.26 41.74
CA PRO A 428 30.99 -12.44 41.66
C PRO A 428 31.74 -12.64 42.99
N LYS A 429 31.63 -13.85 43.55
CA LYS A 429 32.44 -14.27 44.68
C LYS A 429 33.83 -14.59 44.18
N ILE A 430 34.84 -13.91 44.72
CA ILE A 430 36.25 -14.17 44.40
C ILE A 430 36.88 -14.89 45.61
N PRO A 431 37.73 -15.92 45.44
CA PRO A 431 38.33 -16.60 46.58
C PRO A 431 39.01 -15.63 47.56
N GLY A 432 38.55 -15.63 48.81
CA GLY A 432 39.06 -14.75 49.88
C GLY A 432 38.53 -13.31 49.87
N GLN A 433 37.62 -12.95 48.94
CA GLN A 433 37.10 -11.59 48.79
C GLN A 433 35.60 -11.59 48.45
N THR A 434 34.85 -10.63 48.99
CA THR A 434 33.47 -10.34 48.56
C THR A 434 33.45 -8.91 48.05
N VAL A 435 33.07 -8.72 46.79
CA VAL A 435 33.14 -7.41 46.12
C VAL A 435 31.82 -7.11 45.45
N GLN A 436 31.27 -5.92 45.76
CA GLN A 436 30.15 -5.36 45.02
C GLN A 436 30.65 -4.69 43.74
N THR A 437 30.04 -4.99 42.60
CA THR A 437 30.48 -4.46 41.30
C THR A 437 29.77 -3.15 40.96
N THR A 438 30.26 -2.44 39.93
CA THR A 438 29.46 -1.40 39.29
C THR A 438 28.40 -2.11 38.46
N PRO A 439 27.13 -1.66 38.45
CA PRO A 439 26.12 -2.26 37.59
C PRO A 439 26.53 -2.26 36.11
N ALA A 440 26.20 -3.33 35.40
CA ALA A 440 26.19 -3.33 33.94
C ALA A 440 24.88 -2.67 33.50
N TYR A 441 24.95 -1.76 32.53
CA TYR A 441 23.80 -0.98 32.06
C TYR A 441 23.48 -1.35 30.61
N PHE A 442 22.19 -1.59 30.37
CA PHE A 442 21.58 -1.51 29.06
C PHE A 442 20.69 -0.27 29.06
N MET A 443 20.77 0.57 28.04
CA MET A 443 19.99 1.80 27.98
C MET A 443 19.46 2.03 26.58
N ASP A 444 18.17 2.33 26.51
CA ASP A 444 17.54 2.84 25.30
C ASP A 444 17.78 4.34 25.20
N VAL A 445 18.07 4.80 23.99
CA VAL A 445 18.41 6.20 23.79
C VAL A 445 17.12 7.04 23.74
N ALA A 446 16.86 7.79 24.80
CA ALA A 446 15.86 8.84 24.81
C ALA A 446 16.38 10.13 24.13
N GLY A 447 16.73 10.02 22.84
CA GLY A 447 17.37 11.10 22.06
C GLY A 447 16.95 11.09 20.58
N GLY A 448 17.16 12.21 19.90
CA GLY A 448 16.75 12.44 18.49
C GLY A 448 15.35 13.06 18.36
N ASP A 449 15.10 13.81 17.28
CA ASP A 449 13.77 14.37 16.96
C ASP A 449 12.82 13.26 16.45
N LEU A 450 11.48 13.36 16.68
CA LEU A 450 10.49 12.43 16.11
C LEU A 450 10.60 12.46 14.58
N GLU A 451 11.00 13.61 14.05
CA GLU A 451 11.22 13.87 12.64
C GLU A 451 12.66 13.54 12.18
N ASN A 452 13.60 13.19 13.06
CA ASN A 452 15.01 12.94 12.71
C ASN A 452 15.50 11.51 12.95
N GLY A 453 14.57 10.53 12.99
CA GLY A 453 14.92 9.10 13.01
C GLY A 453 15.45 8.65 14.37
N GLY A 454 14.58 8.72 15.39
CA GLY A 454 14.89 8.26 16.76
C GLY A 454 15.30 6.78 16.84
N ALA A 455 15.69 6.32 18.03
CA ALA A 455 16.08 4.93 18.26
C ALA A 455 14.91 3.94 18.00
N PRO A 456 15.13 2.77 17.38
CA PRO A 456 14.08 1.78 17.06
C PRO A 456 13.08 1.42 18.17
N ASP A 457 13.52 1.46 19.42
CA ASP A 457 12.81 1.19 20.68
C ASP A 457 12.19 2.45 21.34
N GLN A 458 12.29 3.62 20.69
CA GLN A 458 11.81 4.87 21.25
C GLN A 458 10.30 4.84 21.52
N ILE A 459 9.93 5.01 22.78
CA ILE A 459 8.55 5.12 23.22
C ILE A 459 8.10 6.57 23.04
N ARG A 460 6.97 6.78 22.37
CA ARG A 460 6.25 8.05 22.33
C ARG A 460 5.01 7.93 23.19
N CYS A 461 4.92 8.74 24.24
CA CYS A 461 3.68 8.92 24.99
C CYS A 461 3.06 10.27 24.65
N ASP A 462 1.75 10.31 24.49
CA ASP A 462 1.03 11.52 24.10
C ASP A 462 -0.30 11.64 24.85
N ASN A 463 -0.74 12.88 25.05
CA ASN A 463 -2.09 13.19 25.51
C ASN A 463 -2.75 14.13 24.51
N THR A 464 -2.98 13.60 23.30
CA THR A 464 -3.45 14.37 22.15
C THR A 464 -4.79 13.88 21.64
N LYS A 465 -5.35 14.61 20.66
CA LYS A 465 -6.58 14.22 19.97
C LYS A 465 -6.24 13.26 18.83
N ILE A 466 -6.64 12.01 18.96
CA ILE A 466 -6.51 11.01 17.87
C ILE A 466 -7.77 11.02 16.98
N ILE A 467 -8.96 10.93 17.59
CA ILE A 467 -10.28 10.96 16.89
C ILE A 467 -11.28 11.83 17.64
N SER A 468 -11.21 11.85 18.97
CA SER A 468 -12.14 12.59 19.83
C SER A 468 -11.79 14.08 19.93
N LYS A 469 -12.80 14.91 20.22
CA LYS A 469 -12.57 16.33 20.58
C LYS A 469 -11.83 16.51 21.91
N VAL A 470 -11.72 15.43 22.70
CA VAL A 470 -11.03 15.40 23.99
C VAL A 470 -9.69 14.67 23.80
N PRO A 471 -8.57 15.22 24.31
CA PRO A 471 -7.30 14.52 24.34
C PRO A 471 -7.38 13.18 25.11
N THR A 472 -6.65 12.18 24.63
CA THR A 472 -6.54 10.87 25.28
C THR A 472 -5.08 10.52 25.50
N THR A 473 -4.73 10.09 26.70
CA THR A 473 -3.39 9.58 27.06
C THR A 473 -3.14 8.21 26.42
N GLY A 474 -1.93 7.97 25.90
CA GLY A 474 -1.48 6.66 25.43
C GLY A 474 0.00 6.64 25.07
N CYS A 475 0.60 5.45 25.02
CA CYS A 475 1.99 5.26 24.59
C CYS A 475 2.10 4.29 23.39
N VAL A 476 3.08 4.53 22.52
CA VAL A 476 3.40 3.71 21.33
C VAL A 476 4.90 3.59 21.13
N PHE A 477 5.35 2.54 20.45
CA PHE A 477 6.69 2.52 19.85
C PHE A 477 6.68 3.37 18.57
N HIS A 478 7.37 4.51 18.62
CA HIS A 478 7.30 5.55 17.59
C HIS A 478 7.73 5.06 16.21
N ASN A 479 8.84 4.31 16.18
CA ASN A 479 9.47 3.86 14.94
C ASN A 479 8.84 2.58 14.37
N TYR A 480 7.80 2.04 15.00
CA TYR A 480 6.98 1.02 14.37
C TYR A 480 6.02 1.68 13.38
N VAL A 481 6.07 1.26 12.11
CA VAL A 481 5.19 1.76 11.04
C VAL A 481 4.02 0.78 10.84
N PRO A 482 2.80 1.12 11.30
CA PRO A 482 1.64 0.24 11.16
C PRO A 482 1.14 0.17 9.72
N THR A 483 0.43 -0.90 9.38
CA THR A 483 -0.12 -1.13 8.04
C THR A 483 -1.64 -1.02 8.06
N TYR A 484 -2.18 -0.15 7.22
CA TYR A 484 -3.60 -0.14 6.89
C TYR A 484 -3.83 -1.10 5.72
N THR A 485 -4.74 -2.07 5.89
CA THR A 485 -5.01 -3.07 4.86
C THR A 485 -6.39 -2.87 4.26
N PHE A 486 -6.47 -2.76 2.93
CA PHE A 486 -7.74 -2.68 2.23
C PHE A 486 -8.53 -3.99 2.27
N ASN A 487 -9.85 -3.88 2.28
CA ASN A 487 -10.74 -4.99 1.95
C ASN A 487 -10.89 -5.10 0.44
N ALA A 488 -9.85 -5.59 -0.24
CA ALA A 488 -9.80 -5.69 -1.71
C ALA A 488 -10.90 -6.56 -2.31
N ALA A 489 -11.31 -7.63 -1.62
CA ALA A 489 -12.43 -8.47 -2.04
C ALA A 489 -13.75 -7.69 -2.08
N LYS A 490 -13.97 -6.76 -1.13
CA LYS A 490 -15.19 -5.95 -1.07
C LYS A 490 -15.14 -4.69 -1.93
N TYR A 491 -13.96 -4.07 -2.02
CA TYR A 491 -13.72 -2.79 -2.69
C TYR A 491 -12.56 -2.88 -3.71
N PRO A 492 -12.74 -3.67 -4.79
CA PRO A 492 -11.67 -3.96 -5.73
C PRO A 492 -11.28 -2.78 -6.64
N GLN A 493 -12.15 -1.80 -6.87
CA GLN A 493 -11.87 -0.63 -7.73
C GLN A 493 -10.85 0.29 -7.06
N ALA A 494 -11.10 0.70 -5.81
CA ALA A 494 -10.18 1.53 -5.04
C ALA A 494 -8.84 0.80 -4.80
N SER A 495 -8.90 -0.49 -4.45
CA SER A 495 -7.71 -1.29 -4.19
C SER A 495 -6.83 -1.46 -5.43
N SER A 496 -7.44 -1.66 -6.60
CA SER A 496 -6.69 -1.77 -7.87
C SER A 496 -6.13 -0.42 -8.32
N HIS A 497 -6.82 0.69 -8.06
CA HIS A 497 -6.29 2.03 -8.32
C HIS A 497 -5.05 2.29 -7.46
N ALA A 498 -5.14 2.11 -6.14
CA ALA A 498 -4.00 2.27 -5.25
C ALA A 498 -2.84 1.33 -5.63
N TRP A 499 -3.13 0.07 -5.99
CA TRP A 499 -2.12 -0.89 -6.46
C TRP A 499 -1.38 -0.35 -7.69
N LEU A 500 -2.11 0.14 -8.71
CA LEU A 500 -1.53 0.66 -9.94
C LEU A 500 -0.52 1.78 -9.63
N ILE A 501 -0.94 2.74 -8.82
CA ILE A 501 -0.13 3.91 -8.49
C ILE A 501 1.09 3.51 -7.64
N GLN A 502 0.88 2.68 -6.62
CA GLN A 502 1.95 2.17 -5.75
C GLN A 502 3.02 1.38 -6.52
N HIS A 503 2.63 0.60 -7.53
CA HIS A 503 3.56 -0.28 -8.26
C HIS A 503 4.18 0.37 -9.50
N LYS A 504 3.53 1.37 -10.10
CA LYS A 504 3.98 1.96 -11.37
C LYS A 504 4.65 3.31 -11.24
N LEU A 505 4.32 4.12 -10.24
CA LEU A 505 4.97 5.40 -10.04
C LEU A 505 6.28 5.25 -9.28
N ALA A 506 7.28 6.05 -9.64
CA ALA A 506 8.62 5.96 -9.07
C ALA A 506 8.70 6.32 -7.57
N ASN A 507 7.69 7.01 -7.04
CA ASN A 507 7.63 7.37 -5.62
C ASN A 507 6.95 6.30 -4.73
N HIS A 508 6.39 5.24 -5.33
CA HIS A 508 5.83 4.05 -4.64
C HIS A 508 4.99 4.35 -3.38
N PRO A 509 4.01 5.26 -3.41
CA PRO A 509 3.36 5.77 -2.21
C PRO A 509 2.71 4.65 -1.39
N GLY A 510 3.07 4.57 -0.11
CA GLY A 510 2.58 3.58 0.85
C GLY A 510 3.20 2.19 0.75
N SER A 511 4.18 1.97 -0.14
CA SER A 511 4.79 0.66 -0.35
C SER A 511 5.79 0.31 0.76
N LYS A 512 5.50 -0.77 1.51
CA LYS A 512 6.44 -1.35 2.47
C LYS A 512 7.67 -1.94 1.76
N ALA A 513 7.48 -2.57 0.60
CA ALA A 513 8.56 -3.20 -0.16
C ALA A 513 9.61 -2.19 -0.65
N ASP A 514 9.17 -0.99 -1.00
CA ASP A 514 10.05 0.09 -1.48
C ASP A 514 10.48 1.06 -0.37
N SER A 515 10.08 0.80 0.88
CA SER A 515 10.34 1.67 2.04
C SER A 515 9.85 3.12 1.84
N LYS A 516 8.66 3.28 1.24
CA LYS A 516 8.02 4.57 0.94
C LYS A 516 6.66 4.71 1.63
N PRO A 517 6.61 5.05 2.93
CA PRO A 517 5.36 5.09 3.68
C PRO A 517 4.49 6.28 3.23
N LEU A 518 3.22 6.21 3.60
CA LEU A 518 2.35 7.38 3.64
C LEU A 518 2.56 8.09 4.97
N TYR A 519 2.52 9.42 4.97
CA TYR A 519 2.61 10.22 6.19
C TYR A 519 1.26 10.80 6.51
N PHE A 520 0.72 10.47 7.69
CA PHE A 520 -0.61 10.85 8.12
C PHE A 520 -0.75 12.37 8.23
N LEU A 521 -1.85 12.91 7.69
CA LEU A 521 -2.25 14.29 7.84
C LEU A 521 -3.60 14.30 8.59
N PRO A 522 -3.66 14.80 9.84
CA PRO A 522 -4.92 14.98 10.55
C PRO A 522 -5.73 16.06 9.83
N ASP A 523 -7.06 15.92 9.85
CA ASP A 523 -7.98 16.83 9.15
C ASP A 523 -7.70 16.93 7.64
N GLY A 524 -7.92 15.83 6.91
CA GLY A 524 -7.50 15.62 5.50
C GLY A 524 -8.03 16.57 4.39
N ASP A 525 -8.51 17.77 4.72
CA ASP A 525 -8.78 18.86 3.77
C ASP A 525 -8.11 20.19 4.22
N ILE A 526 -6.92 20.10 4.81
CA ILE A 526 -6.11 21.29 5.08
C ILE A 526 -5.72 21.91 3.72
N SER A 527 -6.10 23.17 3.52
CA SER A 527 -5.77 23.97 2.33
C SER A 527 -6.47 23.57 1.02
N GLY A 528 -7.55 22.77 1.06
CA GLY A 528 -8.31 22.42 -0.15
C GLY A 528 -7.58 21.43 -1.07
N ASN A 529 -6.61 20.67 -0.53
CA ASN A 529 -5.81 19.70 -1.27
C ASN A 529 -6.67 18.71 -2.05
N ARG A 530 -7.76 18.21 -1.46
CA ARG A 530 -8.71 17.34 -2.15
C ARG A 530 -9.32 17.98 -3.39
N THR A 531 -9.59 19.29 -3.35
CA THR A 531 -10.19 20.02 -4.47
C THR A 531 -9.20 20.19 -5.64
N VAL A 532 -7.89 20.21 -5.37
CA VAL A 532 -6.85 20.29 -6.41
C VAL A 532 -6.85 19.03 -7.28
N ILE A 533 -7.00 17.85 -6.66
CA ILE A 533 -6.94 16.57 -7.38
C ILE A 533 -8.32 16.11 -7.85
N CYS A 534 -9.31 16.24 -6.96
CA CYS A 534 -10.67 15.76 -7.13
C CYS A 534 -11.71 16.90 -7.02
N PRO A 535 -11.76 17.81 -8.00
CA PRO A 535 -12.77 18.87 -8.02
C PRO A 535 -14.18 18.30 -8.19
N THR A 536 -15.17 19.00 -7.64
CA THR A 536 -16.59 18.61 -7.71
C THR A 536 -17.04 18.33 -9.13
N GLY A 537 -17.74 17.20 -9.34
CA GLY A 537 -18.28 16.82 -10.65
C GLY A 537 -17.28 16.14 -11.60
N TRP A 538 -15.99 16.07 -11.26
CA TRP A 538 -14.98 15.47 -12.14
C TRP A 538 -15.27 14.00 -12.46
N ALA A 539 -15.63 13.19 -11.46
CA ALA A 539 -15.90 11.77 -11.68
C ALA A 539 -17.16 11.53 -12.51
N ALA A 540 -18.20 12.35 -12.37
CA ALA A 540 -19.39 12.29 -13.22
C ALA A 540 -19.08 12.62 -14.69
N ALA A 541 -18.15 13.57 -14.93
CA ALA A 541 -17.74 13.95 -16.27
C ALA A 541 -16.81 12.92 -16.94
N ASN A 542 -15.99 12.20 -16.17
CA ASN A 542 -14.94 11.34 -16.71
C ASN A 542 -15.17 9.83 -16.50
N GLY A 543 -16.12 9.42 -15.65
CA GLY A 543 -16.36 8.02 -15.31
C GLY A 543 -17.45 7.35 -16.14
N ASP A 544 -17.78 6.12 -15.76
CA ASP A 544 -18.79 5.29 -16.40
C ASP A 544 -19.70 4.64 -15.35
N THR A 545 -20.99 4.95 -15.39
CA THR A 545 -21.97 4.46 -14.42
C THR A 545 -22.21 2.95 -14.51
N SER A 546 -21.74 2.29 -15.57
CA SER A 546 -21.74 0.83 -15.65
C SER A 546 -20.94 0.20 -14.50
N ALA A 547 -19.92 0.89 -13.96
CA ALA A 547 -19.09 0.40 -12.86
C ALA A 547 -19.71 0.54 -11.46
N LEU A 548 -20.91 1.09 -11.33
CA LEU A 548 -21.61 1.19 -10.04
C LEU A 548 -21.96 -0.20 -9.46
N ASN A 549 -21.83 -0.33 -8.15
CA ASN A 549 -22.05 -1.55 -7.38
C ASN A 549 -23.53 -1.70 -6.99
N GLY A 550 -24.33 -2.17 -7.93
CA GLY A 550 -25.75 -2.44 -7.70
C GLY A 550 -26.60 -1.18 -7.58
N ALA A 551 -27.90 -1.35 -7.29
CA ALA A 551 -28.87 -0.26 -7.38
C ALA A 551 -28.76 0.79 -6.25
N THR A 552 -28.06 0.49 -5.16
CA THR A 552 -27.88 1.40 -4.01
C THR A 552 -26.71 2.35 -4.19
N ASP A 553 -25.78 2.05 -5.10
CA ASP A 553 -24.69 2.92 -5.48
C ASP A 553 -25.19 3.97 -6.47
N LYS A 554 -25.17 5.24 -6.08
CA LYS A 554 -25.89 6.32 -6.78
C LYS A 554 -24.99 7.22 -7.61
N GLU A 555 -23.70 7.25 -7.32
CA GLU A 555 -22.79 8.22 -7.93
C GLU A 555 -21.37 7.67 -8.06
N LEU A 556 -20.66 8.25 -9.03
CA LEU A 556 -19.23 8.02 -9.21
C LEU A 556 -18.46 9.04 -8.37
N ASN A 557 -17.45 8.56 -7.65
CA ASN A 557 -16.59 9.41 -6.84
C ASN A 557 -15.21 9.52 -7.49
N CYS A 558 -14.58 10.67 -7.27
CA CYS A 558 -13.17 10.85 -7.56
C CYS A 558 -12.38 10.25 -6.39
N ASP A 559 -11.74 9.12 -6.66
CA ASP A 559 -10.74 8.50 -5.80
C ASP A 559 -9.39 9.15 -6.07
N GLU A 560 -8.61 9.42 -5.03
CA GLU A 560 -7.28 10.03 -5.12
C GLU A 560 -6.29 9.15 -4.37
N PHE A 561 -5.14 8.86 -5.00
CA PHE A 561 -4.03 8.20 -4.35
C PHE A 561 -2.68 8.84 -4.70
N ALA A 562 -1.79 9.18 -3.75
CA ALA A 562 -1.93 9.02 -2.31
C ALA A 562 -3.08 9.86 -1.71
N PHE A 563 -3.70 9.36 -0.65
CA PHE A 563 -4.93 9.92 -0.10
C PHE A 563 -4.78 11.39 0.32
N ASN A 564 -5.86 12.17 0.20
CA ASN A 564 -5.93 13.55 0.68
C ASN A 564 -5.60 13.71 2.17
N ALA A 565 -5.85 12.68 2.99
CA ALA A 565 -5.45 12.63 4.41
C ALA A 565 -3.96 12.24 4.61
N THR A 566 -3.10 12.59 3.67
CA THR A 566 -1.65 12.36 3.75
C THR A 566 -0.86 13.54 3.20
N TYR A 567 0.37 13.73 3.68
CA TYR A 567 1.33 14.66 3.08
C TYR A 567 1.82 14.20 1.70
N ASN A 568 1.59 12.94 1.35
CA ASN A 568 1.91 12.38 0.03
C ASN A 568 0.88 12.77 -1.03
N SER A 569 -0.29 13.32 -0.66
CA SER A 569 -1.32 13.76 -1.61
C SER A 569 -0.74 14.73 -2.63
N GLY A 570 -1.18 14.58 -3.89
CA GLY A 570 -0.79 15.48 -4.96
C GLY A 570 -1.25 16.92 -4.70
N GLY A 571 -2.38 17.08 -4.02
CA GLY A 571 -2.96 18.38 -3.71
C GLY A 571 -2.28 19.12 -2.56
N MET A 572 -1.37 18.46 -1.82
CA MET A 572 -0.70 19.09 -0.68
C MET A 572 0.41 20.06 -1.15
N PRO A 573 0.31 21.36 -0.83
CA PRO A 573 1.34 22.32 -1.22
C PRO A 573 2.68 22.08 -0.50
N SER A 574 3.81 22.33 -1.17
CA SER A 574 5.14 22.21 -0.56
C SER A 574 5.30 23.07 0.70
N LEU A 575 4.74 24.28 0.69
CA LEU A 575 4.81 25.21 1.83
C LEU A 575 4.07 24.68 3.07
N ALA A 576 3.12 23.76 2.87
CA ALA A 576 2.42 23.07 3.94
C ALA A 576 3.07 21.71 4.27
N GLY A 577 4.25 21.40 3.71
CA GLY A 577 4.95 20.13 3.92
C GLY A 577 4.61 19.02 2.94
N GLY A 578 3.84 19.30 1.87
CA GLY A 578 3.47 18.33 0.85
C GLY A 578 4.67 17.75 0.09
N LEU A 579 4.63 16.43 -0.14
CA LEU A 579 5.76 15.67 -0.71
C LEU A 579 5.65 15.50 -2.23
N ASN A 580 4.44 15.55 -2.80
CA ASN A 580 4.19 15.32 -4.22
C ASN A 580 3.33 16.44 -4.87
N PRO A 581 3.60 17.72 -4.60
CA PRO A 581 2.72 18.83 -4.98
C PRO A 581 2.48 18.92 -6.50
N VAL A 582 1.22 19.03 -6.90
CA VAL A 582 0.81 19.40 -8.26
C VAL A 582 -0.20 20.53 -8.23
N SER A 583 -0.34 21.27 -9.34
CA SER A 583 -1.30 22.38 -9.44
C SER A 583 -2.71 21.94 -9.85
N SER A 584 -2.86 20.72 -10.36
CA SER A 584 -4.12 20.12 -10.79
C SER A 584 -3.98 18.60 -10.82
N GLY A 585 -5.06 17.87 -10.56
CA GLY A 585 -5.12 16.42 -10.78
C GLY A 585 -4.92 15.98 -12.23
N ASP A 586 -4.87 16.90 -13.20
CA ASP A 586 -4.47 16.59 -14.58
C ASP A 586 -3.04 16.06 -14.69
N ALA A 587 -2.19 16.37 -13.69
CA ALA A 587 -0.82 15.88 -13.58
C ALA A 587 -0.72 14.49 -12.91
N CYS A 588 -1.85 13.92 -12.46
CA CYS A 588 -1.89 12.56 -11.91
C CYS A 588 -2.17 11.53 -13.02
N VAL A 589 -1.87 10.26 -12.76
CA VAL A 589 -2.41 9.15 -13.56
C VAL A 589 -3.94 9.16 -13.44
N GLN A 590 -4.64 9.18 -14.56
CA GLN A 590 -6.10 9.36 -14.57
C GLN A 590 -6.79 8.12 -15.08
N THR A 591 -7.61 7.49 -14.23
CA THR A 591 -8.33 6.27 -14.58
C THR A 591 -9.85 6.38 -14.41
N LEU A 592 -10.59 5.44 -14.98
CA LEU A 592 -11.98 5.19 -14.65
C LEU A 592 -12.23 3.69 -14.51
N ALA A 593 -13.18 3.32 -13.65
CA ALA A 593 -13.76 1.99 -13.67
C ALA A 593 -14.87 1.93 -14.74
N SER A 594 -14.91 0.85 -15.52
CA SER A 594 -15.93 0.61 -16.55
C SER A 594 -16.14 -0.88 -16.77
N LYS A 595 -17.40 -1.30 -17.01
CA LYS A 595 -17.70 -2.70 -17.33
C LYS A 595 -17.38 -3.02 -18.80
N GLN A 596 -16.70 -4.14 -19.01
CA GLN A 596 -16.58 -4.82 -20.29
C GLN A 596 -17.36 -6.13 -20.21
N GLY A 597 -18.59 -6.13 -20.73
CA GLY A 597 -19.53 -7.22 -20.48
C GLY A 597 -19.90 -7.28 -19.00
N THR A 598 -19.61 -8.40 -18.34
CA THR A 598 -19.92 -8.61 -16.91
C THR A 598 -18.77 -8.24 -15.97
N THR A 599 -17.57 -7.98 -16.50
CA THR A 599 -16.37 -7.75 -15.70
C THR A 599 -16.05 -6.27 -15.64
N VAL A 600 -15.68 -5.77 -14.46
CA VAL A 600 -15.21 -4.40 -14.29
C VAL A 600 -13.72 -4.34 -14.62
N HIS A 601 -13.32 -3.29 -15.31
CA HIS A 601 -11.94 -2.98 -15.61
C HIS A 601 -11.60 -1.58 -15.11
N LEU A 602 -10.32 -1.36 -14.79
CA LEU A 602 -9.75 -0.02 -14.62
C LEU A 602 -9.01 0.36 -15.90
N PHE A 603 -9.44 1.45 -16.51
CA PHE A 603 -8.88 2.01 -17.74
C PHE A 603 -8.32 3.40 -17.50
N ASN A 604 -7.43 3.89 -18.37
CA ASN A 604 -7.13 5.32 -18.41
C ASN A 604 -8.33 6.12 -18.97
N ILE A 605 -8.51 7.37 -18.54
CA ILE A 605 -9.53 8.25 -19.12
C ILE A 605 -9.13 8.77 -20.51
N ASP A 606 -10.11 9.34 -21.21
CA ASP A 606 -9.98 9.95 -22.53
C ASP A 606 -8.90 11.03 -22.57
N GLY A 607 -7.95 10.90 -23.49
CA GLY A 607 -6.88 11.90 -23.68
C GLY A 607 -5.76 11.85 -22.63
N SER A 608 -5.84 10.97 -21.63
CA SER A 608 -4.86 10.89 -20.54
C SER A 608 -4.10 9.57 -20.56
N THR A 609 -3.18 9.42 -21.52
CA THR A 609 -2.23 8.29 -21.53
C THR A 609 -1.17 8.51 -20.44
N PRO A 610 -0.99 7.58 -19.48
CA PRO A 610 0.05 7.73 -18.45
C PRO A 610 1.46 7.75 -19.06
N THR A 611 2.27 8.69 -18.58
CA THR A 611 3.69 8.80 -18.91
C THR A 611 4.58 8.04 -17.90
N TRP A 612 3.98 7.63 -16.78
CA TRP A 612 4.63 7.04 -15.61
C TRP A 612 5.64 7.98 -14.93
N LYS A 613 5.55 9.28 -15.20
CA LYS A 613 6.29 10.37 -14.54
C LYS A 613 5.40 11.17 -13.59
N GLU A 614 4.11 10.86 -13.55
CA GLU A 614 3.16 11.41 -12.60
C GLU A 614 3.57 11.06 -11.16
N VAL A 615 3.06 11.81 -10.19
CA VAL A 615 3.40 11.64 -8.76
C VAL A 615 2.21 11.21 -7.89
N CYS A 616 1.04 11.13 -8.51
CA CYS A 616 -0.26 10.82 -7.92
C CYS A 616 -1.14 10.12 -8.94
N GLY A 617 -2.27 9.58 -8.49
CA GLY A 617 -3.35 9.03 -9.28
C GLY A 617 -4.69 9.62 -8.85
N ARG A 618 -5.61 9.74 -9.81
CA ARG A 618 -7.03 9.94 -9.55
C ARG A 618 -7.88 9.02 -10.42
N SER A 619 -9.00 8.56 -9.89
CA SER A 619 -9.87 7.62 -10.60
C SER A 619 -11.35 7.94 -10.44
N ALA A 620 -12.12 7.80 -11.51
CA ALA A 620 -13.57 7.84 -11.44
C ALA A 620 -14.11 6.42 -11.19
N ILE A 621 -14.50 6.13 -9.95
CA ILE A 621 -14.93 4.79 -9.51
C ILE A 621 -16.27 4.85 -8.76
N SER A 622 -16.83 3.69 -8.45
CA SER A 622 -18.01 3.55 -7.59
C SER A 622 -17.85 4.30 -6.26
N GLY A 623 -18.87 5.04 -5.84
CA GLY A 623 -18.89 5.74 -4.54
C GLY A 623 -18.82 4.78 -3.36
N ASN A 624 -19.44 3.59 -3.48
CA ASN A 624 -19.35 2.51 -2.50
C ASN A 624 -17.93 1.95 -2.38
N ASP A 625 -17.22 1.76 -3.49
CA ASP A 625 -15.82 1.32 -3.49
C ASP A 625 -14.90 2.34 -2.83
N ASN A 626 -14.96 3.59 -3.29
CA ASN A 626 -14.13 4.68 -2.79
C ASN A 626 -14.32 4.86 -1.28
N SER A 627 -15.55 5.17 -0.85
CA SER A 627 -15.83 5.46 0.56
C SER A 627 -15.67 4.22 1.46
N GLY A 628 -16.02 3.04 0.93
CA GLY A 628 -15.95 1.79 1.66
C GLY A 628 -14.52 1.34 1.95
N SER A 629 -13.60 1.54 0.99
CA SER A 629 -12.19 1.15 1.14
C SER A 629 -11.49 1.83 2.31
N MET A 630 -11.92 3.06 2.65
CA MET A 630 -11.35 3.88 3.73
C MET A 630 -12.23 3.97 4.99
N ALA A 631 -13.41 3.34 5.00
CA ALA A 631 -14.35 3.43 6.13
C ALA A 631 -13.74 2.93 7.47
N GLY A 632 -12.80 1.98 7.39
CA GLY A 632 -12.08 1.46 8.55
C GLY A 632 -10.91 2.32 9.04
N PHE A 633 -10.48 3.32 8.27
CA PHE A 633 -9.26 4.09 8.56
C PHE A 633 -9.36 4.86 9.88
N GLY A 634 -10.53 5.39 10.22
CA GLY A 634 -10.75 6.03 11.52
C GLY A 634 -10.43 5.08 12.68
N ALA A 635 -10.99 3.86 12.68
CA ALA A 635 -10.69 2.87 13.70
C ALA A 635 -9.21 2.47 13.70
N PHE A 636 -8.60 2.30 12.53
CA PHE A 636 -7.16 2.04 12.40
C PHE A 636 -6.32 3.16 13.06
N ASN A 637 -6.61 4.42 12.77
CA ASN A 637 -5.93 5.56 13.41
C ASN A 637 -6.08 5.52 14.95
N ALA A 638 -7.28 5.30 15.49
CA ALA A 638 -7.46 5.15 16.94
C ALA A 638 -6.62 4.01 17.52
N ASN A 639 -6.69 2.86 16.87
CA ASN A 639 -6.07 1.63 17.36
C ASN A 639 -4.55 1.67 17.27
N GLN A 640 -3.98 2.42 16.31
CA GLN A 640 -2.53 2.56 16.12
C GLN A 640 -1.98 3.89 16.64
N ARG A 641 -2.86 4.78 17.11
CA ARG A 641 -2.60 6.15 17.60
C ARG A 641 -1.70 6.93 16.66
N LEU A 642 -2.13 7.11 15.41
CA LEU A 642 -1.37 7.93 14.47
C LEU A 642 -1.51 9.42 14.83
N LEU A 643 -0.39 10.11 14.88
CA LEU A 643 -0.33 11.58 14.96
C LEU A 643 0.10 12.18 13.64
N ASP A 644 -0.03 13.49 13.55
CA ASP A 644 0.50 14.26 12.43
C ASP A 644 1.91 13.80 12.06
N ARG A 645 2.12 13.55 10.76
CA ARG A 645 3.36 13.05 10.17
C ARG A 645 3.79 11.64 10.58
N ASP A 646 2.99 10.90 11.33
CA ASP A 646 3.30 9.49 11.58
C ASP A 646 3.28 8.70 10.26
N PRO A 647 4.29 7.88 10.00
CA PRO A 647 4.30 7.00 8.83
C PRO A 647 3.32 5.84 9.02
N TYR A 648 2.70 5.39 7.93
CA TYR A 648 1.99 4.13 7.85
C TYR A 648 2.12 3.50 6.45
N TRP A 649 2.01 2.18 6.37
CA TRP A 649 1.97 1.44 5.11
C TRP A 649 0.53 1.30 4.62
N LEU A 650 0.36 1.25 3.30
CA LEU A 650 -0.88 0.76 2.70
C LEU A 650 -0.62 -0.62 2.08
N ASP A 651 -1.28 -1.63 2.62
CA ASP A 651 -1.45 -2.89 1.93
C ASP A 651 -2.75 -2.84 1.10
N THR A 652 -2.57 -2.79 -0.22
CA THR A 652 -3.70 -2.77 -1.17
C THR A 652 -4.46 -4.09 -1.18
N ASN A 653 -3.90 -5.15 -0.56
CA ASN A 653 -4.46 -6.50 -0.46
C ASN A 653 -4.78 -7.10 -1.83
N MET A 654 -4.01 -6.68 -2.84
CA MET A 654 -4.22 -6.98 -4.24
C MET A 654 -2.92 -7.53 -4.83
N SER A 655 -3.04 -8.57 -5.64
CA SER A 655 -1.97 -9.09 -6.48
C SER A 655 -2.35 -8.99 -7.95
N ALA A 656 -1.37 -9.03 -8.85
CA ALA A 656 -1.59 -8.85 -10.28
C ALA A 656 -0.78 -9.84 -11.12
N ALA A 657 -1.43 -10.42 -12.13
CA ALA A 657 -0.78 -11.16 -13.20
C ALA A 657 -0.75 -10.29 -14.46
N CYS A 658 0.41 -9.71 -14.78
CA CYS A 658 0.57 -8.75 -15.87
C CYS A 658 1.20 -9.39 -17.12
N SER A 659 0.80 -8.93 -18.31
CA SER A 659 1.50 -9.28 -19.54
C SER A 659 2.87 -8.59 -19.62
N ALA A 660 3.85 -9.22 -20.26
CA ALA A 660 5.24 -8.74 -20.35
C ALA A 660 5.46 -7.52 -21.28
N ASP A 661 4.43 -6.73 -21.60
CA ASP A 661 4.55 -5.56 -22.47
C ASP A 661 5.00 -4.34 -21.65
N SER A 662 6.08 -3.67 -22.08
CA SER A 662 6.60 -2.48 -21.41
C SER A 662 5.82 -1.21 -21.71
N ALA A 663 5.00 -1.18 -22.78
CA ALA A 663 4.27 0.00 -23.21
C ALA A 663 2.86 0.12 -22.59
N THR A 664 2.28 -1.00 -22.13
CA THR A 664 0.93 -1.04 -21.57
C THR A 664 0.91 -1.79 -20.23
N VAL A 665 0.09 -1.34 -19.29
CA VAL A 665 -0.17 -2.04 -18.04
C VAL A 665 -1.45 -2.82 -18.20
N LYS A 666 -1.31 -4.08 -18.60
CA LYS A 666 -2.41 -5.02 -18.72
C LYS A 666 -2.25 -6.15 -17.72
N CYS A 667 -3.16 -6.19 -16.75
CA CYS A 667 -3.09 -7.17 -15.67
C CYS A 667 -4.45 -7.75 -15.32
N THR A 668 -4.46 -8.99 -14.87
CA THR A 668 -5.59 -9.56 -14.14
C THR A 668 -5.33 -9.45 -12.65
N MET A 669 -6.20 -8.73 -11.95
CA MET A 669 -6.08 -8.43 -10.52
C MET A 669 -6.74 -9.54 -9.69
N THR A 670 -6.15 -9.85 -8.54
CA THR A 670 -6.68 -10.84 -7.58
C THR A 670 -6.67 -10.22 -6.19
N ALA A 671 -7.82 -10.21 -5.52
CA ALA A 671 -7.89 -9.83 -4.12
C ALA A 671 -7.34 -10.97 -3.25
N ASN A 672 -6.44 -10.67 -2.33
CA ASN A 672 -5.78 -11.70 -1.52
C ASN A 672 -6.65 -12.14 -0.32
N ASN A 673 -7.80 -11.48 -0.09
CA ASN A 673 -8.73 -11.74 1.02
C ASN A 673 -10.13 -12.23 0.57
N GLN A 674 -10.20 -13.00 -0.53
CA GLN A 674 -11.46 -13.56 -1.02
C GLN A 674 -12.00 -14.72 -0.18
#